data_AF-A0A517MV39-F1
#
_entry.id   AF-A0A517MV39-F1
#
_cell.length_a   1.000
_cell.length_b   1.000
_cell.length_c   1.000
_cell.angle_alpha   90.00
_cell.angle_beta   90.00
_cell.angle_gamma   90.00
#
_symmetry.space_group_name_H-M   'P 1'
#
loop_
_entity.id
_entity.type
_entity.pdbx_description
1 polymer ?
#
loop_
_entity_poly.entity_id
_entity_poly.type
_entity_poly.pdbx_seq_one_letter_code
_entity_poly.pdbx_strand_id
1 'polypeptide(L)'
;MISRKSSVRVAISVLTAHAYLLGSCSEGQTVHNWNNAAGGNYNFSFNWTPGNVPDGTSESARFNLASTYDVFLFGDRTVSDLLVNDGNVRLTRPATATSGVTYTVDDDAFVTGATFALEKTFSTHSIILDVSDRLEVHDTAFFNVSDGAAIIVNGQLRVGADSSGDGELSLTGTGTTLSTSAADTAVIGGSGSTGTLNLKNSATSTIGGDLHLAQSNATGSAAELNLSTNATLDVAGDLNMVSGGSNNQDGVFNVNSTALFTLDGNTNIGAGTGTTQTTAVAVGGTFTQNGTSTFNLGTSTGAGNSSSFVVDTGGVASTGTGNISIGDTGALNIQNNGTFNANGPLTMSAESSLTLSGSNSRLNANAGLDNSAGGALNFSTGRMTVTNGAFVPNAGGAGASYSLNGAVPNLKLSTGATATFGGTLSVADSAGSQVIFAIEDGAAVLSGDAILANQDNSAAIATLTGADSTWNVTNQLIVGNSGSGNLAVRDGAMLQSNSGIIGNNVLNFSPQLPTVVDVRNPGSTWNVTDSLIVGNAERGKLTIADGGRVSSTTGFVAFSAAVLSSSVDITGQDSEWEISADLYIGGNTTSAGGTGALAVSEQGKLRVGGALKIWQAGSLVIDNGTVIVDGPLDFAESSIDFTSGRLELNHPSQSLIVYPTELRLGTKNLLNTTTLDATRELAVGGELLVTPVATLTIDGGNVEAGSTNLLGGSHLRLQSATFASGPLRAASGSQIHVTGAGVDLGDASAVDGVFIEGTFSLNGNDVVLLDANDAVFDSGALVNLGDSDGTLTAANGLTLDFGGNITGFGTLETPNDSGKPLINNGHIRGNSLADAVFLTGYVKGVGTCDNCVITGTDAPGFSPASVNRGSVSYNGTLEIEIGGSSTSDFDQLHHVFGAGIADLGGQLDVDLINGFLPSAGEFFEIITAAQVQGLFAVQNLPALAGGLRWQVDYQPTSVVLRVALGGDFDFDNDVDGRDFLVWQRDSGVGSLADWQTNYGMVVPLSATSAAIPEPSTWVLLSLAVFGTHLTSHKRIVERVMTTR
;
A
#
# COMPACT_ATOMS: atom_id res chain seq x y z
N MET A 1 16.71 50.01 51.44
CA MET A 1 17.03 50.94 52.54
C MET A 1 16.09 50.65 53.70
N ILE A 2 16.69 50.26 54.81
CA ILE A 2 16.21 50.03 56.19
C ILE A 2 14.76 50.46 56.52
N SER A 3 13.94 49.51 56.96
CA SER A 3 13.10 49.68 58.16
C SER A 3 12.95 48.34 58.88
N ARG A 4 13.70 48.24 59.98
CA ARG A 4 13.64 47.16 60.97
C ARG A 4 12.37 47.33 61.81
N LYS A 5 11.64 46.24 62.06
CA LYS A 5 10.98 45.95 63.35
C LYS A 5 10.48 44.50 63.39
N SER A 6 11.42 43.57 63.33
CA SER A 6 11.33 42.28 64.00
C SER A 6 11.88 42.43 65.42
N SER A 7 11.33 41.67 66.37
CA SER A 7 11.63 41.65 67.83
C SER A 7 10.65 42.45 68.69
N VAL A 8 9.51 41.84 69.03
CA VAL A 8 8.94 41.63 70.39
C VAL A 8 7.58 40.95 70.20
N ARG A 9 7.58 39.62 70.06
CA ARG A 9 6.46 38.70 70.35
C ARG A 9 7.03 37.28 70.54
N VAL A 10 7.90 37.13 71.53
CA VAL A 10 8.25 35.84 72.14
C VAL A 10 8.07 36.08 73.64
N ALA A 11 7.35 35.16 74.29
CA ALA A 11 6.80 35.26 75.66
C ALA A 11 5.45 36.00 75.76
N ILE A 12 4.41 35.43 75.16
CA ILE A 12 3.06 35.15 75.71
C ILE A 12 2.44 34.17 74.71
N SER A 13 2.78 32.88 74.82
CA SER A 13 2.21 31.83 73.95
C SER A 13 1.98 30.50 74.69
N VAL A 14 2.04 30.53 76.03
CA VAL A 14 1.76 29.38 76.91
C VAL A 14 0.52 29.63 77.78
N LEU A 15 -0.11 30.81 77.71
CA LEU A 15 -1.33 31.12 78.46
C LEU A 15 -2.62 31.24 77.63
N THR A 16 -2.56 31.07 76.30
CA THR A 16 -3.74 31.16 75.42
C THR A 16 -4.25 29.82 74.88
N ALA A 17 -3.53 28.70 75.12
CA ALA A 17 -3.98 27.37 74.70
C ALA A 17 -5.05 26.76 75.64
N HIS A 18 -5.18 27.25 76.88
CA HIS A 18 -6.20 26.75 77.82
C HIS A 18 -7.51 27.57 77.80
N ALA A 19 -7.57 28.69 77.07
CA ALA A 19 -8.77 29.52 76.99
C ALA A 19 -9.65 29.21 75.76
N TYR A 20 -9.14 28.44 74.78
CA TYR A 20 -9.92 27.96 73.64
C TYR A 20 -10.60 26.60 73.90
N LEU A 21 -10.21 25.88 74.97
CA LEU A 21 -10.80 24.58 75.35
C LEU A 21 -12.15 24.70 76.08
N LEU A 22 -12.62 25.91 76.29
CA LEU A 22 -13.96 26.20 76.78
C LEU A 22 -14.62 27.00 75.67
N GLY A 23 -15.60 26.44 74.98
CA GLY A 23 -16.50 27.21 74.11
C GLY A 23 -16.85 28.50 74.85
N SER A 24 -16.46 29.64 74.27
CA SER A 24 -16.57 30.93 74.94
C SER A 24 -18.03 31.30 75.00
N CYS A 25 -18.74 30.78 75.99
CA CYS A 25 -20.07 31.23 76.33
C CYS A 25 -20.02 32.76 76.52
N SER A 26 -20.95 33.47 75.89
CA SER A 26 -21.06 34.92 76.04
C SER A 26 -21.23 35.29 77.53
N GLU A 27 -20.71 36.45 77.96
CA GLU A 27 -20.85 36.93 79.34
C GLU A 27 -22.34 36.98 79.75
N GLY A 28 -22.82 35.98 80.50
CA GLY A 28 -24.20 35.87 80.96
C GLY A 28 -24.90 34.53 80.74
N GLN A 29 -24.32 33.60 79.97
CA GLN A 29 -24.91 32.27 79.73
C GLN A 29 -24.72 31.29 80.90
N THR A 30 -25.73 30.46 81.17
CA THR A 30 -25.64 29.37 82.16
C THR A 30 -25.37 28.04 81.47
N VAL A 31 -24.31 27.33 81.85
CA VAL A 31 -23.99 26.02 81.29
C VAL A 31 -24.61 24.91 82.17
N HIS A 32 -25.45 24.09 81.56
CA HIS A 32 -26.06 22.91 82.16
C HIS A 32 -25.30 21.65 81.74
N ASN A 33 -24.63 20.99 82.69
CA ASN A 33 -23.92 19.75 82.42
C ASN A 33 -24.84 18.55 82.62
N TRP A 34 -24.91 17.67 81.62
CA TRP A 34 -25.56 16.37 81.74
C TRP A 34 -24.85 15.54 82.80
N ASN A 35 -25.58 15.05 83.80
CA ASN A 35 -25.00 14.35 84.96
C ASN A 35 -25.45 12.87 85.06
N ASN A 36 -26.21 12.37 84.08
CA ASN A 36 -26.75 11.02 84.10
C ASN A 36 -26.02 10.08 83.12
N ALA A 37 -25.04 9.36 83.62
CA ALA A 37 -24.22 8.42 82.84
C ALA A 37 -24.99 7.20 82.28
N ALA A 38 -26.21 6.92 82.75
CA ALA A 38 -27.05 5.85 82.22
C ALA A 38 -27.96 6.30 81.06
N GLY A 39 -28.01 7.60 80.78
CA GLY A 39 -28.96 8.19 79.83
C GLY A 39 -30.36 8.38 80.42
N GLY A 40 -31.21 9.08 79.69
CA GLY A 40 -32.54 9.41 80.18
C GLY A 40 -33.27 10.49 79.41
N ASN A 41 -34.41 10.91 79.95
CA ASN A 41 -35.24 11.97 79.39
C ASN A 41 -34.55 13.33 79.57
N TYR A 42 -34.38 14.07 78.47
CA TYR A 42 -33.80 15.41 78.48
C TYR A 42 -34.53 16.36 79.44
N ASN A 43 -35.86 16.22 79.56
CA ASN A 43 -36.74 17.13 80.29
C ASN A 43 -36.74 16.92 81.81
N PHE A 44 -35.92 16.00 82.33
CA PHE A 44 -35.82 15.77 83.76
C PHE A 44 -34.68 16.60 84.34
N SER A 45 -35.02 17.59 85.15
CA SER A 45 -34.06 18.53 85.73
C SER A 45 -32.97 17.88 86.59
N PHE A 46 -33.23 16.67 87.13
CA PHE A 46 -32.22 15.91 87.88
C PHE A 46 -31.11 15.32 86.99
N ASN A 47 -31.31 15.23 85.68
CA ASN A 47 -30.28 14.82 84.71
C ASN A 47 -29.29 15.95 84.37
N TRP A 48 -29.47 17.14 84.96
CA TRP A 48 -28.67 18.33 84.70
C TRP A 48 -28.05 18.89 85.98
N THR A 49 -26.88 19.52 85.84
CA THR A 49 -26.22 20.29 86.89
C THR A 49 -25.80 21.66 86.34
N PRO A 50 -26.29 22.79 86.90
CA PRO A 50 -27.27 22.90 87.99
C PRO A 50 -28.66 22.33 87.60
N GLY A 51 -29.46 21.95 88.59
CA GLY A 51 -30.66 21.11 88.48
C GLY A 51 -31.90 21.77 87.86
N ASN A 52 -31.73 22.39 86.69
CA ASN A 52 -32.77 22.87 85.79
C ASN A 52 -32.48 22.37 84.36
N VAL A 53 -33.53 22.20 83.58
CA VAL A 53 -33.42 21.74 82.19
C VAL A 53 -33.00 22.95 81.36
N PRO A 54 -31.93 22.86 80.54
CA PRO A 54 -31.61 23.89 79.56
C PRO A 54 -32.73 23.98 78.51
N ASP A 55 -33.41 25.12 78.43
CA ASP A 55 -34.55 25.36 77.54
C ASP A 55 -34.71 26.80 77.01
N GLY A 56 -33.67 27.64 77.11
CA GLY A 56 -33.67 28.99 76.53
C GLY A 56 -32.37 29.41 75.83
N THR A 57 -32.43 30.52 75.09
CA THR A 57 -31.31 31.10 74.31
C THR A 57 -30.18 31.70 75.18
N SER A 58 -30.30 31.66 76.50
CA SER A 58 -29.24 32.06 77.45
C SER A 58 -28.63 30.87 78.20
N GLU A 59 -28.98 29.65 77.82
CA GLU A 59 -28.58 28.42 78.51
C GLU A 59 -27.88 27.47 77.53
N SER A 60 -26.69 26.99 77.87
CA SER A 60 -25.92 26.07 77.02
C SER A 60 -26.03 24.65 77.58
N ALA A 61 -26.29 23.66 76.73
CA ALA A 61 -26.34 22.26 77.12
C ALA A 61 -24.99 21.59 76.88
N ARG A 62 -24.38 21.02 77.93
CA ARG A 62 -23.10 20.33 77.85
C ARG A 62 -23.21 18.85 78.18
N PHE A 63 -22.74 18.01 77.27
CA PHE A 63 -22.54 16.58 77.45
C PHE A 63 -21.05 16.28 77.57
N ASN A 64 -20.59 15.93 78.77
CA ASN A 64 -19.17 15.77 79.07
C ASN A 64 -18.87 14.55 79.97
N LEU A 65 -19.72 13.53 79.89
CA LEU A 65 -19.52 12.28 80.60
C LEU A 65 -18.84 11.27 79.69
N ALA A 66 -17.68 10.74 80.11
CA ALA A 66 -16.97 9.63 79.46
C ALA A 66 -17.76 8.30 79.57
N SER A 67 -18.93 8.20 78.95
CA SER A 67 -19.83 7.05 78.99
C SER A 67 -20.64 6.96 77.70
N THR A 68 -21.27 5.82 77.43
CA THR A 68 -22.22 5.65 76.33
C THR A 68 -23.64 5.77 76.85
N TYR A 69 -24.44 6.71 76.34
CA TYR A 69 -25.79 6.92 76.82
C TYR A 69 -26.71 7.58 75.80
N ASP A 70 -28.01 7.28 75.96
CA ASP A 70 -29.08 7.85 75.15
C ASP A 70 -29.74 9.04 75.86
N VAL A 71 -29.97 10.11 75.11
CA VAL A 71 -30.68 11.30 75.55
C VAL A 71 -31.98 11.40 74.76
N PHE A 72 -33.12 11.24 75.45
CA PHE A 72 -34.44 11.17 74.82
C PHE A 72 -35.14 12.54 74.79
N LEU A 73 -35.48 13.01 73.60
CA LEU A 73 -36.27 14.23 73.36
C LEU A 73 -37.77 13.91 73.20
N PHE A 74 -38.60 14.59 73.99
CA PHE A 74 -40.07 14.45 73.96
C PHE A 74 -40.80 15.66 73.35
N GLY A 75 -40.08 16.73 73.05
CA GLY A 75 -40.57 17.96 72.42
C GLY A 75 -39.40 18.83 72.00
N ASP A 76 -39.70 19.91 71.28
CA ASP A 76 -38.68 20.86 70.81
C ASP A 76 -37.85 21.43 71.96
N ARG A 77 -36.60 21.78 71.64
CA ARG A 77 -35.64 22.37 72.58
C ARG A 77 -34.95 23.54 71.93
N THR A 78 -34.65 24.56 72.74
CA THR A 78 -33.81 25.68 72.34
C THR A 78 -32.74 25.87 73.41
N VAL A 79 -31.49 25.99 72.98
CA VAL A 79 -30.33 26.31 73.83
C VAL A 79 -29.50 27.38 73.14
N SER A 80 -28.65 28.08 73.89
CA SER A 80 -27.64 28.96 73.29
C SER A 80 -26.60 28.13 72.55
N ASP A 81 -25.81 27.34 73.28
CA ASP A 81 -24.80 26.45 72.70
C ASP A 81 -25.12 24.99 72.99
N LEU A 82 -24.70 24.12 72.08
CA LEU A 82 -24.60 22.68 72.30
C LEU A 82 -23.13 22.29 72.40
N LEU A 83 -22.72 21.72 73.53
CA LEU A 83 -21.33 21.34 73.81
C LEU A 83 -21.26 19.82 74.04
N VAL A 84 -20.72 19.05 73.10
CA VAL A 84 -20.50 17.59 73.26
C VAL A 84 -19.00 17.35 73.38
N ASN A 85 -18.50 17.23 74.61
CA ASN A 85 -17.08 17.30 74.92
C ASN A 85 -16.42 15.96 75.25
N ASP A 86 -17.22 14.94 75.61
CA ASP A 86 -16.71 13.61 75.95
C ASP A 86 -17.85 12.56 75.88
N GLY A 87 -17.48 11.29 75.71
CA GLY A 87 -18.39 10.14 75.70
C GLY A 87 -18.93 9.76 74.33
N ASN A 88 -19.89 8.83 74.35
CA ASN A 88 -20.68 8.42 73.19
C ASN A 88 -22.15 8.76 73.45
N VAL A 89 -22.56 9.91 72.95
CA VAL A 89 -23.85 10.53 73.25
C VAL A 89 -24.76 10.35 72.07
N ARG A 90 -25.89 9.66 72.27
CA ARG A 90 -26.92 9.56 71.24
C ARG A 90 -28.13 10.40 71.59
N LEU A 91 -28.35 11.46 70.84
CA LEU A 91 -29.57 12.26 70.90
C LEU A 91 -30.63 11.60 70.01
N THR A 92 -31.69 11.11 70.64
CA THR A 92 -32.73 10.33 69.95
C THR A 92 -34.10 10.58 70.55
N ARG A 93 -35.08 9.82 70.09
CA ARG A 93 -36.47 9.92 70.48
C ARG A 93 -36.97 8.61 71.05
N PRO A 94 -37.88 8.63 72.02
CA PRO A 94 -38.47 7.41 72.54
C PRO A 94 -39.44 6.79 71.52
N ALA A 95 -39.67 5.48 71.59
CA ALA A 95 -40.61 4.79 70.72
C ALA A 95 -42.07 5.26 70.83
N THR A 96 -42.39 5.95 71.91
CA THR A 96 -43.72 6.51 72.18
C THR A 96 -43.94 7.90 71.59
N ALA A 97 -42.99 8.45 70.82
CA ALA A 97 -43.08 9.76 70.21
C ALA A 97 -44.25 9.89 69.19
N THR A 98 -44.98 11.00 69.19
CA THR A 98 -46.19 11.22 68.34
C THR A 98 -46.10 12.34 67.29
N SER A 99 -45.04 13.13 67.27
CA SER A 99 -44.79 14.27 66.33
C SER A 99 -43.29 14.45 66.18
N GLY A 100 -42.74 15.10 65.14
CA GLY A 100 -41.30 15.44 65.05
C GLY A 100 -40.78 16.31 66.21
N VAL A 101 -39.45 16.42 66.38
CA VAL A 101 -38.83 17.41 67.28
C VAL A 101 -37.66 18.13 66.62
N THR A 102 -37.50 19.41 66.95
CA THR A 102 -36.34 20.23 66.60
C THR A 102 -35.54 20.60 67.85
N TYR A 103 -34.23 20.39 67.81
CA TYR A 103 -33.27 20.84 68.79
C TYR A 103 -32.54 22.06 68.21
N THR A 104 -33.00 23.25 68.58
CA THR A 104 -32.46 24.53 68.12
C THR A 104 -31.29 24.96 69.00
N VAL A 105 -30.20 25.36 68.37
CA VAL A 105 -29.01 25.95 68.97
C VAL A 105 -28.91 27.37 68.43
N ASP A 106 -29.14 28.37 69.28
CA ASP A 106 -29.25 29.79 68.89
C ASP A 106 -27.91 30.43 68.52
N ASP A 107 -26.80 29.81 68.94
CA ASP A 107 -25.42 30.23 68.67
C ASP A 107 -24.64 29.03 68.08
N ASP A 108 -23.63 28.51 68.78
CA ASP A 108 -22.71 27.49 68.25
C ASP A 108 -23.00 26.06 68.78
N ALA A 109 -22.80 25.06 67.91
CA ALA A 109 -22.76 23.65 68.27
C ALA A 109 -21.34 23.09 68.10
N PHE A 110 -20.74 22.59 69.19
CA PHE A 110 -19.41 22.01 69.22
C PHE A 110 -19.45 20.53 69.57
N VAL A 111 -18.82 19.69 68.76
CA VAL A 111 -18.53 18.28 69.05
C VAL A 111 -17.01 18.12 69.11
N THR A 112 -16.49 17.88 70.30
CA THR A 112 -15.05 17.92 70.61
C THR A 112 -14.64 16.66 71.37
N GLY A 113 -13.69 15.85 70.87
CA GLY A 113 -13.20 14.69 71.62
C GLY A 113 -14.23 13.59 71.91
N ALA A 114 -15.40 13.62 71.25
CA ALA A 114 -16.55 12.77 71.57
C ALA A 114 -17.14 12.08 70.34
N THR A 115 -17.91 11.01 70.58
CA THR A 115 -18.85 10.49 69.59
C THR A 115 -20.24 11.07 69.85
N PHE A 116 -20.81 11.75 68.87
CA PHE A 116 -22.19 12.24 68.92
C PHE A 116 -23.01 11.54 67.85
N ALA A 117 -24.21 11.09 68.20
CA ALA A 117 -25.11 10.43 67.27
C ALA A 117 -26.50 11.11 67.29
N LEU A 118 -27.01 11.45 66.11
CA LEU A 118 -28.36 11.97 65.91
C LEU A 118 -29.17 10.95 65.09
N GLU A 119 -30.08 10.25 65.74
CA GLU A 119 -30.75 9.10 65.12
C GLU A 119 -32.25 9.04 65.47
N LYS A 120 -33.10 8.64 64.52
CA LYS A 120 -34.53 8.39 64.78
C LYS A 120 -34.84 6.99 65.33
N THR A 121 -33.85 6.11 65.47
CA THR A 121 -33.91 4.63 65.63
C THR A 121 -35.12 4.03 66.35
N PHE A 122 -35.64 4.66 67.41
CA PHE A 122 -36.79 4.12 68.14
C PHE A 122 -38.16 4.67 67.70
N SER A 123 -38.22 5.73 66.89
CA SER A 123 -39.47 6.42 66.51
C SER A 123 -39.64 6.53 64.99
N THR A 124 -40.87 6.66 64.52
CA THR A 124 -41.16 6.95 63.10
C THR A 124 -41.11 8.43 62.75
N HIS A 125 -40.83 9.29 63.73
CA HIS A 125 -40.93 10.74 63.61
C HIS A 125 -39.52 11.36 63.56
N SER A 126 -39.37 12.47 62.83
CA SER A 126 -38.07 13.12 62.63
C SER A 126 -37.48 13.69 63.92
N ILE A 127 -36.15 13.83 63.89
CA ILE A 127 -35.35 14.64 64.82
C ILE A 127 -34.46 15.56 63.97
N ILE A 128 -34.47 16.85 64.29
CA ILE A 128 -33.73 17.89 63.58
C ILE A 128 -32.80 18.58 64.57
N LEU A 129 -31.52 18.72 64.24
CA LEU A 129 -30.59 19.64 64.89
C LEU A 129 -30.52 20.91 64.04
N ASP A 130 -30.95 22.04 64.58
CA ASP A 130 -31.01 23.32 63.88
C ASP A 130 -30.06 24.32 64.55
N VAL A 131 -28.94 24.62 63.91
CA VAL A 131 -27.86 25.46 64.44
C VAL A 131 -27.90 26.81 63.76
N SER A 132 -28.01 27.90 64.53
CA SER A 132 -28.16 29.26 64.00
C SER A 132 -26.85 29.86 63.48
N ASP A 133 -25.71 29.57 64.12
CA ASP A 133 -24.38 30.05 63.67
C ASP A 133 -23.51 28.87 63.23
N ARG A 134 -22.59 28.38 64.06
CA ARG A 134 -21.56 27.43 63.61
C ARG A 134 -21.76 26.03 64.15
N LEU A 135 -21.65 25.03 63.28
CA LEU A 135 -21.47 23.63 63.68
C LEU A 135 -20.01 23.23 63.47
N GLU A 136 -19.31 22.88 64.55
CA GLU A 136 -17.91 22.49 64.53
C GLU A 136 -17.71 21.06 65.08
N VAL A 137 -17.08 20.20 64.30
CA VAL A 137 -16.71 18.82 64.68
C VAL A 137 -15.19 18.69 64.61
N HIS A 138 -14.53 18.48 65.74
CA HIS A 138 -13.06 18.57 65.84
C HIS A 138 -12.47 17.80 67.04
N ASP A 139 -11.15 17.90 67.25
CA ASP A 139 -10.42 17.23 68.32
C ASP A 139 -10.67 15.71 68.38
N THR A 140 -10.55 15.03 67.24
CA THR A 140 -10.85 13.60 67.01
C THR A 140 -12.31 13.20 67.19
N ALA A 141 -13.24 14.16 67.22
CA ALA A 141 -14.66 13.88 67.34
C ALA A 141 -15.27 13.19 66.11
N PHE A 142 -16.29 12.38 66.37
CA PHE A 142 -17.08 11.67 65.36
C PHE A 142 -18.56 12.00 65.53
N PHE A 143 -19.18 12.64 64.55
CA PHE A 143 -20.61 12.94 64.53
C PHE A 143 -21.33 12.06 63.50
N ASN A 144 -22.14 11.10 63.96
CA ASN A 144 -22.98 10.25 63.13
C ASN A 144 -24.42 10.78 63.06
N VAL A 145 -24.96 10.88 61.84
CA VAL A 145 -26.37 11.22 61.59
C VAL A 145 -26.97 10.07 60.81
N SER A 146 -28.02 9.46 61.35
CA SER A 146 -28.57 8.26 60.77
C SER A 146 -30.09 8.18 60.90
N ASP A 147 -30.64 7.14 60.29
CA ASP A 147 -32.06 6.82 60.35
C ASP A 147 -32.96 8.02 59.99
N GLY A 148 -32.66 8.85 58.99
CA GLY A 148 -33.53 9.97 58.60
C GLY A 148 -33.65 11.12 59.59
N ALA A 149 -32.62 11.34 60.40
CA ALA A 149 -32.41 12.58 61.13
C ALA A 149 -31.88 13.70 60.21
N ALA A 150 -32.04 14.96 60.61
CA ALA A 150 -31.61 16.12 59.83
C ALA A 150 -30.72 17.06 60.64
N ILE A 151 -29.73 17.66 59.98
CA ILE A 151 -28.99 18.84 60.45
C ILE A 151 -29.31 20.02 59.54
N ILE A 152 -29.62 21.16 60.15
CA ILE A 152 -29.69 22.47 59.50
C ILE A 152 -28.62 23.35 60.15
N VAL A 153 -27.78 24.01 59.35
CA VAL A 153 -26.78 24.97 59.81
C VAL A 153 -27.05 26.29 59.10
N ASN A 154 -27.41 27.33 59.85
CA ASN A 154 -27.73 28.67 59.32
C ASN A 154 -26.53 29.65 59.43
N GLY A 155 -25.34 29.10 59.68
CA GLY A 155 -24.04 29.74 59.58
C GLY A 155 -22.99 28.72 59.10
N GLN A 156 -21.77 28.76 59.64
CA GLN A 156 -20.66 27.97 59.08
C GLN A 156 -20.67 26.49 59.49
N LEU A 157 -20.53 25.57 58.52
CA LEU A 157 -20.19 24.17 58.82
C LEU A 157 -18.67 23.98 58.82
N ARG A 158 -18.12 23.40 59.89
CA ARG A 158 -16.68 23.14 60.04
C ARG A 158 -16.43 21.72 60.53
N VAL A 159 -15.67 20.95 59.78
CA VAL A 159 -15.29 19.57 60.15
C VAL A 159 -13.77 19.45 60.07
N GLY A 160 -13.11 19.20 61.20
CA GLY A 160 -11.65 19.16 61.30
C GLY A 160 -10.99 20.45 60.80
N ALA A 161 -11.58 21.61 61.11
CA ALA A 161 -11.20 22.90 60.54
C ALA A 161 -10.69 23.93 61.56
N ASP A 162 -10.49 23.53 62.82
CA ASP A 162 -9.83 24.34 63.83
C ASP A 162 -8.41 23.83 64.10
N SER A 163 -7.58 24.63 64.77
CA SER A 163 -6.21 24.22 65.09
C SER A 163 -6.13 23.23 66.27
N SER A 164 -7.26 22.67 66.72
CA SER A 164 -7.33 21.85 67.93
C SER A 164 -7.32 20.35 67.64
N GLY A 165 -7.74 19.91 66.44
CA GLY A 165 -7.52 18.54 65.97
C GLY A 165 -8.48 18.10 64.86
N ASP A 166 -8.36 16.84 64.48
CA ASP A 166 -9.13 16.24 63.36
C ASP A 166 -10.63 16.11 63.68
N GLY A 167 -11.50 15.90 62.69
CA GLY A 167 -12.92 15.67 62.94
C GLY A 167 -13.63 14.96 61.80
N GLU A 168 -14.69 14.21 62.12
CA GLU A 168 -15.47 13.46 61.13
C GLU A 168 -16.98 13.64 61.32
N LEU A 169 -17.68 13.95 60.23
CA LEU A 169 -19.14 13.99 60.13
C LEU A 169 -19.62 12.93 59.13
N SER A 170 -20.48 12.01 59.56
CA SER A 170 -20.99 10.92 58.74
C SER A 170 -22.51 10.90 58.70
N LEU A 171 -23.09 11.00 57.51
CA LEU A 171 -24.52 10.88 57.23
C LEU A 171 -24.81 9.56 56.52
N THR A 172 -25.76 8.79 57.03
CA THR A 172 -26.16 7.51 56.42
C THR A 172 -27.66 7.27 56.45
N GLY A 173 -28.18 6.70 55.36
CA GLY A 173 -29.55 6.21 55.29
C GLY A 173 -30.53 7.18 54.62
N THR A 174 -31.63 6.62 54.10
CA THR A 174 -32.69 7.37 53.43
C THR A 174 -33.37 8.39 54.34
N GLY A 175 -33.49 9.62 53.84
CA GLY A 175 -34.10 10.75 54.54
C GLY A 175 -33.16 11.43 55.53
N THR A 176 -31.91 10.98 55.64
CA THR A 176 -30.90 11.62 56.50
C THR A 176 -30.36 12.83 55.75
N THR A 177 -30.45 14.03 56.34
CA THR A 177 -30.11 15.27 55.64
C THR A 177 -29.13 16.19 56.37
N LEU A 178 -28.33 16.93 55.61
CA LEU A 178 -27.55 18.08 56.06
C LEU A 178 -27.83 19.26 55.12
N SER A 179 -28.15 20.43 55.65
CA SER A 179 -28.32 21.63 54.83
C SER A 179 -27.63 22.83 55.45
N THR A 180 -26.87 23.59 54.65
CA THR A 180 -26.40 24.94 55.02
C THR A 180 -27.17 26.03 54.27
N SER A 181 -27.19 27.26 54.79
CA SER A 181 -27.86 28.37 54.09
C SER A 181 -27.03 28.90 52.90
N ALA A 182 -27.65 29.73 52.05
CA ALA A 182 -27.04 30.24 50.82
C ALA A 182 -25.84 31.18 51.04
N ALA A 183 -25.68 31.74 52.24
CA ALA A 183 -24.55 32.62 52.58
C ALA A 183 -23.36 31.84 53.18
N ASP A 184 -23.54 30.55 53.44
CA ASP A 184 -22.70 29.83 54.38
C ASP A 184 -21.71 28.90 53.71
N THR A 185 -20.44 29.10 54.06
CA THR A 185 -19.34 28.23 53.63
C THR A 185 -19.30 26.95 54.44
N ALA A 186 -19.01 25.82 53.79
CA ALA A 186 -18.68 24.57 54.45
C ALA A 186 -17.17 24.34 54.32
N VAL A 187 -16.48 24.17 55.45
CA VAL A 187 -15.03 23.93 55.49
C VAL A 187 -14.76 22.54 56.05
N ILE A 188 -14.26 21.66 55.19
CA ILE A 188 -13.81 20.32 55.57
C ILE A 188 -12.29 20.32 55.51
N GLY A 189 -11.64 20.11 56.65
CA GLY A 189 -10.19 20.16 56.74
C GLY A 189 -9.65 21.59 56.66
N GLY A 190 -9.06 22.07 57.74
CA GLY A 190 -8.51 23.43 57.78
C GLY A 190 -7.69 23.68 59.05
N SER A 191 -6.94 24.78 59.05
CA SER A 191 -6.16 25.26 60.19
C SER A 191 -5.07 24.28 60.68
N GLY A 192 -4.62 23.37 59.81
CA GLY A 192 -3.58 22.36 60.10
C GLY A 192 -4.13 21.01 60.55
N SER A 193 -5.45 20.82 60.50
CA SER A 193 -6.14 19.59 60.90
C SER A 193 -6.76 18.84 59.71
N THR A 194 -7.17 17.60 59.97
CA THR A 194 -7.84 16.71 59.00
C THR A 194 -9.35 16.71 59.22
N GLY A 195 -10.14 16.98 58.17
CA GLY A 195 -11.59 16.87 58.20
C GLY A 195 -12.12 15.76 57.30
N THR A 196 -13.10 15.00 57.76
CA THR A 196 -13.76 13.95 56.97
C THR A 196 -15.28 14.14 56.92
N LEU A 197 -15.85 14.22 55.72
CA LEU A 197 -17.31 14.25 55.50
C LEU A 197 -17.74 13.03 54.68
N ASN A 198 -18.63 12.22 55.26
CA ASN A 198 -19.11 10.97 54.69
C ASN A 198 -20.62 11.05 54.41
N LEU A 199 -21.06 10.81 53.17
CA LEU A 199 -22.47 10.58 52.82
C LEU A 199 -22.65 9.21 52.21
N LYS A 200 -23.55 8.41 52.80
CA LYS A 200 -23.71 7.00 52.46
C LYS A 200 -25.19 6.62 52.39
N ASN A 201 -25.50 5.60 51.60
CA ASN A 201 -26.79 4.89 51.64
C ASN A 201 -28.02 5.80 51.48
N SER A 202 -28.05 6.61 50.42
CA SER A 202 -29.15 7.55 50.10
C SER A 202 -29.34 8.73 51.07
N ALA A 203 -28.30 9.08 51.84
CA ALA A 203 -28.25 10.35 52.55
C ALA A 203 -28.12 11.51 51.53
N THR A 204 -28.73 12.67 51.85
CA THR A 204 -28.76 13.84 50.96
C THR A 204 -28.23 15.07 51.68
N SER A 205 -27.32 15.83 51.08
CA SER A 205 -26.84 17.10 51.64
C SER A 205 -26.93 18.24 50.64
N THR A 206 -27.19 19.44 51.13
CA THR A 206 -27.16 20.67 50.36
C THR A 206 -26.23 21.67 51.03
N ILE A 207 -25.22 22.16 50.31
CA ILE A 207 -24.38 23.28 50.76
C ILE A 207 -24.81 24.52 49.99
N GLY A 208 -25.37 25.50 50.70
CA GLY A 208 -25.92 26.70 50.07
C GLY A 208 -24.86 27.69 49.58
N GLY A 209 -23.66 27.71 50.18
CA GLY A 209 -22.53 28.53 49.75
C GLY A 209 -21.37 27.71 49.18
N ASP A 210 -20.14 28.18 49.40
CA ASP A 210 -18.93 27.51 48.90
C ASP A 210 -18.56 26.28 49.75
N LEU A 211 -18.05 25.24 49.08
CA LEU A 211 -17.49 24.05 49.69
C LEU A 211 -15.96 24.08 49.59
N HIS A 212 -15.30 24.18 50.73
CA HIS A 212 -13.85 24.25 50.86
C HIS A 212 -13.30 22.93 51.41
N LEU A 213 -12.42 22.28 50.65
CA LEU A 213 -11.71 21.07 51.06
C LEU A 213 -10.22 21.38 51.23
N ALA A 214 -9.73 21.27 52.47
CA ALA A 214 -8.33 21.54 52.85
C ALA A 214 -7.83 22.95 52.46
N GLN A 215 -8.74 23.91 52.31
CA GLN A 215 -8.39 25.29 52.00
C GLN A 215 -7.98 26.04 53.28
N SER A 216 -6.67 26.22 53.47
CA SER A 216 -6.17 26.90 54.67
C SER A 216 -4.91 27.74 54.44
N ASN A 217 -4.65 28.65 55.38
CA ASN A 217 -3.38 29.36 55.55
C ASN A 217 -2.48 28.68 56.61
N ALA A 218 -2.78 27.44 56.98
CA ALA A 218 -1.97 26.61 57.86
C ALA A 218 -1.41 25.39 57.12
N THR A 219 -0.18 25.02 57.46
CA THR A 219 0.48 23.82 56.95
C THR A 219 -0.16 22.55 57.51
N GLY A 220 -0.27 21.49 56.71
CA GLY A 220 -0.77 20.19 57.18
C GLY A 220 -2.28 20.01 57.16
N SER A 221 -3.04 20.93 56.56
CA SER A 221 -4.50 20.77 56.46
C SER A 221 -4.85 19.67 55.46
N ALA A 222 -5.74 18.76 55.84
CA ALA A 222 -6.18 17.65 54.98
C ALA A 222 -7.71 17.50 54.99
N ALA A 223 -8.29 17.05 53.88
CA ALA A 223 -9.73 16.87 53.76
C ALA A 223 -10.08 15.61 52.98
N GLU A 224 -11.09 14.89 53.46
CA GLU A 224 -11.66 13.74 52.77
C GLU A 224 -13.19 13.88 52.67
N LEU A 225 -13.71 13.95 51.46
CA LEU A 225 -15.14 13.95 51.17
C LEU A 225 -15.52 12.68 50.42
N ASN A 226 -16.47 11.91 50.94
CA ASN A 226 -16.88 10.63 50.37
C ASN A 226 -18.39 10.57 50.17
N LEU A 227 -18.82 10.36 48.93
CA LEU A 227 -20.20 10.04 48.56
C LEU A 227 -20.27 8.58 48.08
N SER A 228 -21.23 7.81 48.59
CA SER A 228 -21.40 6.41 48.17
C SER A 228 -22.85 5.94 48.27
N THR A 229 -23.19 4.90 47.51
CA THR A 229 -24.48 4.17 47.59
C THR A 229 -25.69 5.11 47.51
N ASN A 230 -25.98 5.66 46.33
CA ASN A 230 -27.09 6.61 46.07
C ASN A 230 -27.07 7.91 46.91
N ALA A 231 -25.99 8.24 47.60
CA ALA A 231 -25.87 9.52 48.30
C ALA A 231 -25.92 10.70 47.31
N THR A 232 -26.48 11.83 47.75
CA THR A 232 -26.57 13.06 46.95
C THR A 232 -25.95 14.23 47.69
N LEU A 233 -25.11 15.02 47.02
CA LEU A 233 -24.58 16.28 47.52
C LEU A 233 -24.77 17.36 46.45
N ASP A 234 -25.53 18.40 46.79
CA ASP A 234 -25.74 19.56 45.93
C ASP A 234 -25.04 20.79 46.53
N VAL A 235 -24.22 21.47 45.75
CA VAL A 235 -23.46 22.67 46.16
C VAL A 235 -23.82 23.84 45.27
N ALA A 236 -24.39 24.91 45.84
CA ALA A 236 -24.80 26.08 45.07
C ALA A 236 -23.64 27.07 44.80
N GLY A 237 -22.62 27.11 45.66
CA GLY A 237 -21.41 27.93 45.48
C GLY A 237 -20.28 27.22 44.75
N ASP A 238 -19.05 27.66 45.00
CA ASP A 238 -17.83 27.11 44.39
C ASP A 238 -17.33 25.86 45.15
N LEU A 239 -16.73 24.92 44.43
CA LEU A 239 -15.92 23.84 45.00
C LEU A 239 -14.44 24.27 44.97
N ASN A 240 -13.83 24.52 46.13
CA ASN A 240 -12.43 24.90 46.26
C ASN A 240 -11.65 23.81 46.99
N MET A 241 -10.78 23.10 46.28
CA MET A 241 -9.90 22.07 46.84
C MET A 241 -8.47 22.57 46.82
N VAL A 242 -7.88 22.74 48.01
CA VAL A 242 -6.45 23.09 48.19
C VAL A 242 -6.05 24.31 47.33
N SER A 243 -6.73 25.44 47.56
CA SER A 243 -6.48 26.73 46.88
C SER A 243 -5.69 27.74 47.73
N GLY A 244 -5.16 27.31 48.88
CA GLY A 244 -4.46 28.17 49.85
C GLY A 244 -2.97 28.42 49.56
N GLY A 245 -2.36 29.32 50.33
CA GLY A 245 -0.93 29.69 50.20
C GLY A 245 0.05 28.90 51.06
N SER A 246 -0.41 27.87 51.78
CA SER A 246 0.42 27.10 52.72
C SER A 246 0.92 25.78 52.17
N ASN A 247 2.00 25.27 52.74
CA ASN A 247 2.63 24.03 52.28
C ASN A 247 1.95 22.78 52.84
N ASN A 248 2.08 21.65 52.14
CA ASN A 248 1.67 20.31 52.60
C ASN A 248 0.17 20.24 52.94
N GLN A 249 -0.67 20.41 51.91
CA GLN A 249 -2.12 20.32 52.01
C GLN A 249 -2.62 19.19 51.12
N ASP A 250 -3.62 18.43 51.59
CA ASP A 250 -4.15 17.27 50.89
C ASP A 250 -5.68 17.29 50.80
N GLY A 251 -6.24 17.15 49.61
CA GLY A 251 -7.69 17.19 49.38
C GLY A 251 -8.17 15.99 48.56
N VAL A 252 -8.96 15.12 49.18
CA VAL A 252 -9.54 13.93 48.56
C VAL A 252 -11.05 14.07 48.44
N PHE A 253 -11.59 13.83 47.24
CA PHE A 253 -13.02 13.81 46.98
C PHE A 253 -13.42 12.59 46.14
N ASN A 254 -14.22 11.70 46.72
CA ASN A 254 -14.70 10.48 46.07
C ASN A 254 -16.21 10.52 45.86
N VAL A 255 -16.65 10.38 44.60
CA VAL A 255 -18.05 10.17 44.20
C VAL A 255 -18.18 8.73 43.70
N ASN A 256 -18.61 7.80 44.55
CA ASN A 256 -18.55 6.37 44.27
C ASN A 256 -19.90 5.77 43.86
N SER A 257 -19.86 4.66 43.10
CA SER A 257 -21.02 3.83 42.80
C SER A 257 -22.13 4.62 42.12
N THR A 258 -23.32 4.71 42.71
CA THR A 258 -24.47 5.44 42.17
C THR A 258 -24.68 6.81 42.83
N ALA A 259 -23.67 7.32 43.54
CA ALA A 259 -23.76 8.63 44.18
C ALA A 259 -23.81 9.78 43.15
N LEU A 260 -24.45 10.89 43.54
CA LEU A 260 -24.63 12.09 42.74
C LEU A 260 -24.02 13.29 43.44
N PHE A 261 -23.16 14.01 42.74
CA PHE A 261 -22.67 15.33 43.12
C PHE A 261 -23.14 16.35 42.08
N THR A 262 -23.74 17.44 42.52
CA THR A 262 -24.06 18.58 41.67
C THR A 262 -23.45 19.88 42.20
N LEU A 263 -23.02 20.75 41.29
CA LEU A 263 -22.35 22.00 41.58
C LEU A 263 -22.84 23.10 40.62
N ASP A 264 -23.19 24.27 41.15
CA ASP A 264 -23.57 25.43 40.30
C ASP A 264 -22.42 26.43 40.12
N GLY A 265 -21.46 26.49 41.04
CA GLY A 265 -20.29 27.39 40.97
C GLY A 265 -19.07 26.83 40.25
N ASN A 266 -17.93 27.50 40.43
CA ASN A 266 -16.64 27.12 39.86
C ASN A 266 -16.09 25.85 40.54
N THR A 267 -15.42 25.02 39.76
CA THR A 267 -14.59 23.93 40.29
C THR A 267 -13.13 24.36 40.26
N ASN A 268 -12.51 24.50 41.42
CA ASN A 268 -11.10 24.89 41.56
C ASN A 268 -10.34 23.82 42.32
N ILE A 269 -9.66 22.93 41.58
CA ILE A 269 -8.92 21.79 42.14
C ILE A 269 -7.43 22.06 42.03
N GLY A 270 -6.76 22.25 43.16
CA GLY A 270 -5.31 22.46 43.23
C GLY A 270 -4.84 23.78 42.62
N ALA A 271 -5.52 24.86 42.99
CA ALA A 271 -5.20 26.23 42.58
C ALA A 271 -4.24 26.96 43.55
N GLY A 272 -3.72 26.27 44.58
CA GLY A 272 -2.93 26.89 45.62
C GLY A 272 -1.52 27.31 45.20
N THR A 273 -0.89 28.14 46.04
CA THR A 273 0.43 28.77 45.77
C THR A 273 1.54 28.25 46.69
N GLY A 274 1.22 27.41 47.67
CA GLY A 274 2.21 26.74 48.52
C GLY A 274 2.90 25.57 47.81
N THR A 275 3.76 24.83 48.52
CA THR A 275 4.47 23.66 47.96
C THR A 275 3.88 22.34 48.47
N THR A 276 4.14 21.25 47.73
CA THR A 276 3.73 19.87 48.08
C THR A 276 2.24 19.74 48.40
N GLN A 277 1.39 20.35 47.58
CA GLN A 277 -0.07 20.26 47.69
C GLN A 277 -0.59 19.14 46.78
N THR A 278 -1.47 18.28 47.30
CA THR A 278 -2.06 17.15 46.57
C THR A 278 -3.57 17.27 46.54
N THR A 279 -4.17 17.06 45.37
CA THR A 279 -5.62 16.87 45.26
C THR A 279 -5.94 15.65 44.41
N ALA A 280 -6.95 14.90 44.84
CA ALA A 280 -7.44 13.74 44.12
C ALA A 280 -8.97 13.74 44.13
N VAL A 281 -9.57 13.79 42.93
CA VAL A 281 -11.00 13.57 42.74
C VAL A 281 -11.20 12.26 41.99
N ALA A 282 -12.02 11.36 42.54
CA ALA A 282 -12.38 10.10 41.89
C ALA A 282 -13.90 10.03 41.67
N VAL A 283 -14.31 9.85 40.43
CA VAL A 283 -15.72 9.81 40.00
C VAL A 283 -16.05 8.43 39.44
N GLY A 284 -16.57 7.56 40.30
CA GLY A 284 -17.25 6.31 39.94
C GLY A 284 -18.77 6.43 39.82
N GLY A 285 -19.35 7.51 40.34
CA GLY A 285 -20.77 7.87 40.22
C GLY A 285 -21.01 9.01 39.23
N THR A 286 -21.83 9.99 39.60
CA THR A 286 -22.15 11.14 38.74
C THR A 286 -21.65 12.45 39.36
N PHE A 287 -20.80 13.18 38.63
CA PHE A 287 -20.38 14.54 38.94
C PHE A 287 -20.97 15.48 37.88
N THR A 288 -21.76 16.48 38.28
CA THR A 288 -22.36 17.44 37.35
C THR A 288 -22.08 18.86 37.80
N GLN A 289 -21.45 19.65 36.95
CA GLN A 289 -21.36 21.10 37.09
C GLN A 289 -22.37 21.76 36.13
N ASN A 290 -23.17 22.67 36.65
CA ASN A 290 -24.19 23.39 35.89
C ASN A 290 -23.69 24.77 35.42
N GLY A 291 -24.44 25.38 34.50
CA GLY A 291 -24.26 26.77 34.11
C GLY A 291 -22.97 27.05 33.33
N THR A 292 -22.47 28.27 33.46
CA THR A 292 -21.31 28.81 32.71
C THR A 292 -20.04 28.88 33.56
N SER A 293 -20.03 28.19 34.70
CA SER A 293 -18.94 28.23 35.68
C SER A 293 -17.67 27.55 35.14
N THR A 294 -16.51 27.96 35.64
CA THR A 294 -15.21 27.43 35.18
C THR A 294 -14.85 26.12 35.86
N PHE A 295 -14.10 25.28 35.16
CA PHE A 295 -13.50 24.06 35.71
C PHE A 295 -11.97 24.15 35.60
N ASN A 296 -11.29 24.31 36.74
CA ASN A 296 -9.85 24.48 36.82
C ASN A 296 -9.24 23.29 37.56
N LEU A 297 -8.30 22.61 36.90
CA LEU A 297 -7.59 21.44 37.43
C LEU A 297 -6.08 21.69 37.41
N GLY A 298 -5.44 21.75 38.57
CA GLY A 298 -3.99 21.83 38.71
C GLY A 298 -3.37 23.13 38.18
N THR A 299 -4.04 24.25 38.36
CA THR A 299 -3.57 25.59 37.94
C THR A 299 -2.53 26.22 38.90
N SER A 300 -2.10 25.47 39.91
CA SER A 300 -1.07 25.86 40.87
C SER A 300 0.27 26.22 40.19
N THR A 301 0.98 27.20 40.75
CA THR A 301 2.36 27.56 40.37
C THR A 301 3.42 27.07 41.39
N GLY A 302 3.01 26.36 42.44
CA GLY A 302 3.89 25.91 43.52
C GLY A 302 4.67 24.64 43.19
N ALA A 303 5.93 24.57 43.64
CA ALA A 303 6.78 23.41 43.39
C ALA A 303 6.28 22.15 44.12
N GLY A 304 6.22 21.02 43.40
CA GLY A 304 5.81 19.71 43.94
C GLY A 304 4.30 19.54 44.13
N ASN A 305 3.49 20.46 43.59
CA ASN A 305 2.03 20.33 43.64
C ASN A 305 1.54 19.36 42.56
N SER A 306 0.47 18.64 42.85
CA SER A 306 -0.16 17.70 41.91
C SER A 306 -1.66 17.63 42.14
N SER A 307 -2.42 17.56 41.04
CA SER A 307 -3.88 17.53 41.06
C SER A 307 -4.38 16.50 40.08
N SER A 308 -5.20 15.56 40.53
CA SER A 308 -5.77 14.52 39.69
C SER A 308 -7.29 14.54 39.73
N PHE A 309 -7.91 14.45 38.55
CA PHE A 309 -9.34 14.18 38.40
C PHE A 309 -9.49 12.89 37.59
N VAL A 310 -10.08 11.87 38.21
CA VAL A 310 -10.22 10.53 37.64
C VAL A 310 -11.70 10.23 37.45
N VAL A 311 -12.11 9.87 36.23
CA VAL A 311 -13.42 9.29 35.95
C VAL A 311 -13.22 7.81 35.68
N ASP A 312 -13.76 6.95 36.53
CA ASP A 312 -13.48 5.51 36.55
C ASP A 312 -14.77 4.70 36.66
N THR A 313 -14.72 3.40 36.37
CA THR A 313 -15.71 2.39 36.79
C THR A 313 -17.13 2.72 36.32
N GLY A 314 -17.25 3.24 35.09
CA GLY A 314 -18.54 3.64 34.51
C GLY A 314 -19.09 4.99 34.99
N GLY A 315 -18.32 5.75 35.79
CA GLY A 315 -18.70 7.06 36.27
C GLY A 315 -18.87 8.08 35.13
N VAL A 316 -19.66 9.12 35.41
CA VAL A 316 -19.95 10.21 34.47
C VAL A 316 -19.63 11.54 35.14
N ALA A 317 -18.69 12.29 34.58
CA ALA A 317 -18.42 13.67 34.95
C ALA A 317 -18.84 14.60 33.82
N SER A 318 -19.64 15.62 34.12
CA SER A 318 -20.10 16.61 33.14
C SER A 318 -19.80 18.01 33.67
N THR A 319 -19.10 18.81 32.87
CA THR A 319 -18.83 20.22 33.22
C THR A 319 -20.00 21.12 32.83
N GLY A 320 -19.97 22.37 33.30
CA GLY A 320 -20.77 23.45 32.71
C GLY A 320 -20.24 23.84 31.32
N THR A 321 -20.79 24.91 30.75
CA THR A 321 -20.37 25.48 29.47
C THR A 321 -19.23 26.51 29.60
N GLY A 322 -18.73 26.75 30.82
CA GLY A 322 -17.59 27.63 31.07
C GLY A 322 -16.25 26.98 30.69
N ASN A 323 -15.17 27.76 30.76
CA ASN A 323 -13.84 27.29 30.38
C ASN A 323 -13.36 26.15 31.28
N ILE A 324 -12.76 25.14 30.66
CA ILE A 324 -12.11 23.99 31.28
C ILE A 324 -10.61 24.16 31.09
N SER A 325 -9.85 24.27 32.17
CA SER A 325 -8.41 24.50 32.16
C SER A 325 -7.69 23.40 32.93
N ILE A 326 -6.80 22.67 32.27
CA ILE A 326 -5.87 21.74 32.92
C ILE A 326 -4.51 22.40 32.97
N GLY A 327 -4.12 22.87 34.16
CA GLY A 327 -2.85 23.54 34.42
C GLY A 327 -1.66 22.57 34.52
N ASP A 328 -0.47 23.13 34.74
CA ASP A 328 0.81 22.39 34.73
C ASP A 328 0.88 21.24 35.75
N THR A 329 0.09 21.30 36.82
CA THR A 329 0.06 20.24 37.84
C THR A 329 -1.14 19.31 37.72
N GLY A 330 -1.96 19.50 36.67
CA GLY A 330 -3.23 18.83 36.47
C GLY A 330 -3.13 17.56 35.62
N ALA A 331 -3.81 16.51 36.08
CA ALA A 331 -3.98 15.25 35.37
C ALA A 331 -5.46 14.86 35.31
N LEU A 332 -6.05 14.86 34.10
CA LEU A 332 -7.40 14.33 33.85
C LEU A 332 -7.30 12.91 33.30
N ASN A 333 -7.76 11.92 34.07
CA ASN A 333 -7.70 10.51 33.69
C ASN A 333 -9.12 9.96 33.51
N ILE A 334 -9.43 9.43 32.34
CA ILE A 334 -10.72 8.82 32.03
C ILE A 334 -10.46 7.36 31.74
N GLN A 335 -10.94 6.47 32.60
CA GLN A 335 -10.57 5.07 32.59
C GLN A 335 -11.73 4.11 32.89
N ASN A 336 -11.57 2.83 32.57
CA ASN A 336 -12.50 1.74 32.90
C ASN A 336 -14.00 2.07 32.63
N ASN A 337 -14.30 2.53 31.42
CA ASN A 337 -15.65 2.92 30.96
C ASN A 337 -16.16 4.27 31.52
N GLY A 338 -15.29 5.09 32.11
CA GLY A 338 -15.63 6.45 32.53
C GLY A 338 -15.99 7.36 31.34
N THR A 339 -16.89 8.31 31.57
CA THR A 339 -17.27 9.32 30.58
C THR A 339 -17.05 10.73 31.13
N PHE A 340 -16.27 11.55 30.43
CA PHE A 340 -16.13 12.97 30.71
C PHE A 340 -16.82 13.78 29.61
N ASN A 341 -17.82 14.57 29.97
CA ASN A 341 -18.52 15.50 29.10
C ASN A 341 -17.97 16.91 29.34
N ALA A 342 -17.00 17.31 28.51
CA ALA A 342 -16.46 18.65 28.45
C ALA A 342 -17.45 19.54 27.67
N ASN A 343 -18.37 20.18 28.40
CA ASN A 343 -19.43 21.02 27.81
C ASN A 343 -18.98 22.46 27.53
N GLY A 344 -17.78 22.84 27.95
CA GLY A 344 -17.15 24.12 27.62
C GLY A 344 -15.77 23.95 26.98
N PRO A 345 -15.13 25.05 26.55
CA PRO A 345 -13.81 25.04 25.91
C PRO A 345 -12.73 24.40 26.78
N LEU A 346 -11.93 23.48 26.24
CA LEU A 346 -10.85 22.78 26.95
C LEU A 346 -9.46 23.31 26.57
N THR A 347 -8.65 23.69 27.56
CA THR A 347 -7.26 24.14 27.40
C THR A 347 -6.30 23.37 28.30
N MET A 348 -5.06 23.19 27.84
CA MET A 348 -4.03 22.37 28.51
C MET A 348 -2.69 23.11 28.56
N SER A 349 -2.11 23.25 29.76
CA SER A 349 -0.79 23.88 29.98
C SER A 349 0.39 22.90 29.78
N ALA A 350 1.61 23.37 30.01
CA ALA A 350 2.86 22.78 29.52
C ALA A 350 3.15 21.38 30.09
N GLU A 351 2.82 21.18 31.35
CA GLU A 351 3.08 19.93 32.07
C GLU A 351 1.78 19.13 32.36
N SER A 352 0.66 19.60 31.80
CA SER A 352 -0.64 18.95 31.99
C SER A 352 -0.74 17.61 31.23
N SER A 353 -1.56 16.70 31.77
CA SER A 353 -1.84 15.42 31.12
C SER A 353 -3.33 15.13 31.03
N LEU A 354 -3.74 14.59 29.88
CA LEU A 354 -5.06 14.00 29.68
C LEU A 354 -4.88 12.57 29.16
N THR A 355 -5.38 11.60 29.92
CA THR A 355 -5.37 10.19 29.51
C THR A 355 -6.78 9.67 29.33
N LEU A 356 -6.99 8.95 28.24
CA LEU A 356 -8.22 8.21 27.97
C LEU A 356 -7.85 6.74 27.77
N SER A 357 -8.33 5.86 28.65
CA SER A 357 -8.00 4.44 28.61
C SER A 357 -9.19 3.50 28.84
N GLY A 358 -9.23 2.37 28.14
CA GLY A 358 -10.29 1.36 28.26
C GLY A 358 -11.39 1.44 27.21
N SER A 359 -11.98 0.29 26.87
CA SER A 359 -12.74 0.10 25.61
C SER A 359 -13.97 0.99 25.44
N ASN A 360 -14.67 1.35 26.52
CA ASN A 360 -15.85 2.22 26.44
C ASN A 360 -15.63 3.58 27.14
N SER A 361 -14.39 3.90 27.50
CA SER A 361 -14.10 5.21 28.06
C SER A 361 -14.27 6.27 26.98
N ARG A 362 -14.84 7.42 27.36
CA ARG A 362 -15.23 8.44 26.38
C ARG A 362 -14.93 9.85 26.88
N LEU A 363 -14.26 10.63 26.04
CA LEU A 363 -14.16 12.08 26.18
C LEU A 363 -15.07 12.72 25.13
N ASN A 364 -16.16 13.32 25.59
CA ASN A 364 -17.06 14.12 24.76
C ASN A 364 -16.68 15.59 24.92
N ALA A 365 -15.94 16.14 23.95
CA ALA A 365 -15.68 17.58 23.90
C ALA A 365 -16.85 18.27 23.19
N ASN A 366 -17.94 18.49 23.92
CA ASN A 366 -19.26 18.91 23.43
C ASN A 366 -19.32 20.35 22.92
N ALA A 367 -18.52 21.25 23.50
CA ALA A 367 -18.28 22.60 22.95
C ALA A 367 -17.12 22.61 21.94
N GLY A 368 -16.71 21.43 21.47
CA GLY A 368 -15.55 21.25 20.60
C GLY A 368 -14.25 21.63 21.29
N LEU A 369 -13.24 21.86 20.46
CA LEU A 369 -11.97 22.48 20.86
C LEU A 369 -12.09 24.03 20.92
N ASP A 370 -13.30 24.55 21.22
CA ASP A 370 -13.86 25.92 21.21
C ASP A 370 -14.57 26.40 19.90
N ASN A 371 -15.86 26.69 20.04
CA ASN A 371 -16.76 27.30 19.07
C ASN A 371 -17.14 28.75 19.46
N SER A 372 -16.19 29.68 19.29
CA SER A 372 -16.52 31.11 19.11
C SER A 372 -15.46 31.95 18.36
N ALA A 373 -14.23 31.45 18.16
CA ALA A 373 -13.18 32.11 17.38
C ALA A 373 -12.08 31.17 16.82
N GLY A 374 -12.43 29.98 16.32
CA GLY A 374 -11.47 29.07 15.67
C GLY A 374 -10.70 28.15 16.62
N GLY A 375 -11.42 27.32 17.37
CA GLY A 375 -10.93 26.46 18.44
C GLY A 375 -9.74 25.56 18.13
N ALA A 376 -8.72 25.72 18.96
CA ALA A 376 -7.53 24.90 19.00
C ALA A 376 -7.44 24.14 20.32
N LEU A 377 -7.14 22.84 20.28
CA LEU A 377 -6.49 22.19 21.40
C LEU A 377 -5.06 22.74 21.43
N ASN A 378 -4.88 23.82 22.19
CA ASN A 378 -3.59 24.47 22.35
C ASN A 378 -2.84 23.77 23.47
N PHE A 379 -2.02 22.82 23.09
CA PHE A 379 -1.04 22.18 23.94
C PHE A 379 0.17 23.11 24.00
N SER A 380 0.28 24.02 24.97
CA SER A 380 1.52 24.82 25.04
C SER A 380 2.76 23.89 24.97
N THR A 381 2.76 22.84 25.80
CA THR A 381 3.55 21.59 25.63
C THR A 381 2.87 20.34 26.25
N GLY A 382 1.61 20.42 26.68
CA GLY A 382 0.89 19.32 27.33
C GLY A 382 0.59 18.15 26.40
N ARG A 383 0.23 16.98 26.96
CA ARG A 383 0.02 15.75 26.17
C ARG A 383 -1.36 15.14 26.37
N MET A 384 -2.04 14.85 25.26
CA MET A 384 -3.20 13.96 25.24
C MET A 384 -2.81 12.58 24.71
N THR A 385 -3.11 11.52 25.49
CA THR A 385 -2.93 10.13 25.07
C THR A 385 -4.25 9.39 25.14
N VAL A 386 -4.64 8.78 24.03
CA VAL A 386 -5.80 7.89 23.93
C VAL A 386 -5.28 6.48 23.67
N THR A 387 -5.53 5.59 24.62
CA THR A 387 -5.17 4.17 24.53
C THR A 387 -6.41 3.36 24.79
N ASN A 388 -7.09 2.96 23.71
CA ASN A 388 -8.42 2.37 23.77
C ASN A 388 -9.51 3.40 24.17
N GLY A 389 -10.71 3.28 23.60
CA GLY A 389 -11.81 4.22 23.84
C GLY A 389 -11.99 5.28 22.74
N ALA A 390 -12.92 6.22 22.96
CA ALA A 390 -13.37 7.16 21.94
C ALA A 390 -13.11 8.63 22.35
N PHE A 391 -12.25 9.31 21.61
CA PHE A 391 -12.16 10.76 21.63
C PHE A 391 -13.16 11.34 20.63
N VAL A 392 -14.15 12.06 21.13
CA VAL A 392 -15.24 12.59 20.30
C VAL A 392 -15.23 14.11 20.35
N PRO A 393 -14.44 14.75 19.48
CA PRO A 393 -14.45 16.19 19.34
C PRO A 393 -15.74 16.62 18.63
N ASN A 394 -16.66 17.25 19.36
CA ASN A 394 -17.94 17.67 18.81
C ASN A 394 -17.88 19.13 18.37
N ALA A 395 -17.83 19.36 17.06
CA ALA A 395 -18.22 20.62 16.48
C ALA A 395 -19.08 20.32 15.25
N GLY A 396 -20.33 20.79 15.26
CA GLY A 396 -21.14 21.22 14.10
C GLY A 396 -21.45 20.29 12.91
N GLY A 397 -20.87 19.10 12.78
CA GLY A 397 -21.00 18.28 11.56
C GLY A 397 -19.99 18.66 10.47
N ALA A 398 -20.33 18.43 9.20
CA ALA A 398 -19.41 18.50 8.04
C ALA A 398 -18.66 19.83 7.82
N GLY A 399 -19.12 20.94 8.40
CA GLY A 399 -18.52 22.27 8.24
C GLY A 399 -17.66 22.75 9.42
N ALA A 400 -17.41 21.91 10.40
CA ALA A 400 -16.61 22.28 11.56
C ALA A 400 -15.10 22.26 11.28
N SER A 401 -14.36 23.14 11.96
CA SER A 401 -12.90 23.14 11.97
C SER A 401 -12.39 22.69 13.33
N TYR A 402 -11.38 21.83 13.32
CA TYR A 402 -10.72 21.26 14.49
C TYR A 402 -9.25 21.60 14.41
N SER A 403 -8.74 22.41 15.31
CA SER A 403 -7.33 22.78 15.31
C SER A 403 -6.56 22.08 16.43
N LEU A 404 -5.37 21.56 16.11
CA LEU A 404 -4.38 21.11 17.08
C LEU A 404 -3.19 22.07 16.99
N ASN A 405 -2.91 22.82 18.06
CA ASN A 405 -1.79 23.76 18.14
C ASN A 405 -0.92 23.44 19.35
N GLY A 406 0.36 23.78 19.30
CA GLY A 406 1.28 23.52 20.41
C GLY A 406 2.75 23.44 20.03
N ALA A 407 3.62 22.98 20.96
CA ALA A 407 5.06 22.85 20.74
C ALA A 407 5.70 21.46 21.01
N VAL A 408 5.05 20.47 21.67
CA VAL A 408 5.58 19.09 21.91
C VAL A 408 4.47 18.12 22.38
N PRO A 409 4.61 16.78 22.26
CA PRO A 409 3.61 15.88 21.65
C PRO A 409 2.14 16.15 22.04
N ASN A 410 1.34 16.47 21.03
CA ASN A 410 0.02 17.07 21.20
C ASN A 410 -1.09 16.00 21.24
N LEU A 411 -1.11 15.03 20.31
CA LEU A 411 -2.15 13.98 20.35
C LEU A 411 -1.58 12.64 19.89
N LYS A 412 -1.67 11.64 20.76
CA LYS A 412 -1.33 10.24 20.45
C LYS A 412 -2.55 9.34 20.61
N LEU A 413 -2.93 8.64 19.54
CA LEU A 413 -3.91 7.56 19.55
C LEU A 413 -3.21 6.22 19.37
N SER A 414 -3.60 5.24 20.16
CA SER A 414 -3.01 3.90 20.21
C SER A 414 -4.07 2.82 20.47
N THR A 415 -3.75 1.55 20.22
CA THR A 415 -4.54 0.32 20.50
C THR A 415 -6.03 0.53 20.78
N GLY A 416 -6.85 0.43 19.72
CA GLY A 416 -8.31 0.50 19.82
C GLY A 416 -8.88 1.91 20.05
N ALA A 417 -8.03 2.93 20.06
CA ALA A 417 -8.47 4.32 20.12
C ALA A 417 -9.19 4.73 18.83
N THR A 418 -10.26 5.52 18.99
CA THR A 418 -10.98 6.13 17.87
C THR A 418 -11.07 7.64 18.03
N ALA A 419 -10.92 8.38 16.93
CA ALA A 419 -11.26 9.80 16.85
C ALA A 419 -12.04 10.12 15.58
N THR A 420 -13.05 10.97 15.72
CA THR A 420 -13.89 11.41 14.59
C THR A 420 -13.98 12.92 14.57
N PHE A 421 -13.32 13.52 13.58
CA PHE A 421 -13.38 14.94 13.26
C PHE A 421 -14.39 15.10 12.12
N GLY A 422 -15.59 15.59 12.41
CA GLY A 422 -16.69 15.64 11.42
C GLY A 422 -16.43 16.53 10.20
N GLY A 423 -15.42 17.40 10.25
CA GLY A 423 -15.04 18.40 9.24
C GLY A 423 -13.51 18.51 9.13
N THR A 424 -12.95 19.71 8.98
CA THR A 424 -11.51 19.93 8.76
C THR A 424 -10.69 19.71 10.02
N LEU A 425 -9.71 18.81 9.98
CA LEU A 425 -8.66 18.67 10.99
C LEU A 425 -7.41 19.46 10.57
N SER A 426 -7.14 20.58 11.23
CA SER A 426 -5.91 21.37 11.05
C SER A 426 -4.90 21.03 12.15
N VAL A 427 -3.71 20.59 11.76
CA VAL A 427 -2.60 20.25 12.64
C VAL A 427 -1.52 21.32 12.45
N ALA A 428 -1.16 22.05 13.50
CA ALA A 428 -0.34 23.26 13.44
C ALA A 428 -1.00 24.35 12.58
N ASP A 429 -2.08 24.92 13.09
CA ASP A 429 -2.93 25.95 12.47
C ASP A 429 -2.60 27.38 12.92
N SER A 430 -1.57 27.56 13.73
CA SER A 430 -1.10 28.89 14.17
C SER A 430 0.37 29.08 13.88
N ALA A 431 0.77 30.30 13.53
CA ALA A 431 2.17 30.62 13.26
C ALA A 431 3.07 30.28 14.45
N GLY A 432 4.20 29.60 14.17
CA GLY A 432 5.15 29.14 15.18
C GLY A 432 4.75 27.84 15.90
N SER A 433 3.57 27.26 15.61
CA SER A 433 3.17 25.98 16.22
C SER A 433 3.96 24.81 15.64
N GLN A 434 4.38 23.88 16.50
CA GLN A 434 5.00 22.61 16.16
C GLN A 434 4.19 21.46 16.77
N VAL A 435 3.47 20.71 15.94
CA VAL A 435 2.53 19.68 16.40
C VAL A 435 2.98 18.29 15.97
N ILE A 436 2.98 17.36 16.93
CA ILE A 436 3.13 15.92 16.67
C ILE A 436 1.77 15.26 16.84
N PHE A 437 1.34 14.54 15.80
CA PHE A 437 0.11 13.77 15.74
C PHE A 437 0.46 12.31 15.43
N ALA A 438 0.16 11.39 16.34
CA ALA A 438 0.50 9.99 16.21
C ALA A 438 -0.75 9.12 16.23
N ILE A 439 -0.86 8.24 15.24
CA ILE A 439 -1.90 7.21 15.11
C ILE A 439 -1.17 5.87 15.00
N GLU A 440 -1.23 5.09 16.06
CA GLU A 440 -0.39 3.90 16.23
C GLU A 440 -1.20 2.68 16.65
N ASP A 441 -0.60 1.49 16.48
CA ASP A 441 -1.05 0.24 17.10
C ASP A 441 -2.55 -0.10 16.89
N GLY A 442 -3.11 0.16 15.70
CA GLY A 442 -4.52 -0.17 15.39
C GLY A 442 -5.52 0.93 15.76
N ALA A 443 -5.08 2.17 15.95
CA ALA A 443 -5.96 3.32 16.14
C ALA A 443 -6.65 3.75 14.82
N ALA A 444 -7.87 4.28 14.92
CA ALA A 444 -8.65 4.72 13.77
C ALA A 444 -9.06 6.20 13.87
N VAL A 445 -8.72 6.98 12.84
CA VAL A 445 -9.08 8.40 12.73
C VAL A 445 -9.90 8.65 11.48
N LEU A 446 -11.00 9.39 11.63
CA LEU A 446 -11.84 9.89 10.55
C LEU A 446 -11.81 11.42 10.55
N SER A 447 -11.58 12.03 9.39
CA SER A 447 -11.70 13.48 9.18
C SER A 447 -12.44 13.83 7.88
N GLY A 448 -13.04 15.02 7.82
CA GLY A 448 -13.52 15.65 6.59
C GLY A 448 -12.36 15.98 5.67
N ASP A 449 -11.77 17.15 5.91
CA ASP A 449 -10.45 17.54 5.38
C ASP A 449 -9.37 17.33 6.44
N ALA A 450 -8.11 17.26 6.01
CA ALA A 450 -6.95 17.28 6.88
C ALA A 450 -5.89 18.24 6.35
N ILE A 451 -5.42 19.16 7.18
CA ILE A 451 -4.41 20.15 6.81
C ILE A 451 -3.26 20.08 7.82
N LEU A 452 -2.07 19.69 7.36
CA LEU A 452 -0.85 19.66 8.16
C LEU A 452 -0.03 20.92 7.87
N ALA A 453 0.32 21.67 8.91
CA ALA A 453 1.04 22.94 8.86
C ALA A 453 0.32 24.00 8.01
N ASN A 454 -0.81 24.50 8.53
CA ASN A 454 -1.71 25.39 7.80
C ASN A 454 -1.12 26.79 7.58
N GLN A 455 -0.33 27.28 8.55
CA GLN A 455 0.16 28.67 8.58
C GLN A 455 1.68 28.78 8.40
N ASP A 456 2.16 30.00 8.13
CA ASP A 456 3.59 30.31 8.05
C ASP A 456 4.33 29.99 9.37
N ASN A 457 5.57 29.52 9.27
CA ASN A 457 6.40 29.06 10.39
C ASN A 457 5.75 28.00 11.29
N SER A 458 4.69 27.33 10.83
CA SER A 458 4.11 26.17 11.51
C SER A 458 4.77 24.87 11.02
N ALA A 459 4.81 23.84 11.87
CA ALA A 459 5.32 22.53 11.54
C ALA A 459 4.41 21.44 12.09
N ALA A 460 4.08 20.45 11.26
CA ALA A 460 3.26 19.31 11.64
C ALA A 460 4.00 18.01 11.31
N ILE A 461 4.15 17.14 12.30
CA ILE A 461 4.69 15.79 12.17
C ILE A 461 3.55 14.82 12.45
N ALA A 462 3.03 14.18 11.40
CA ALA A 462 2.01 13.15 11.49
C ALA A 462 2.65 11.77 11.24
N THR A 463 2.44 10.82 12.15
CA THR A 463 2.89 9.44 12.00
C THR A 463 1.70 8.51 12.08
N LEU A 464 1.51 7.69 11.05
CA LEU A 464 0.59 6.58 10.99
C LEU A 464 1.42 5.29 10.91
N THR A 465 1.45 4.48 11.97
CA THR A 465 2.29 3.28 12.05
C THR A 465 1.58 2.10 12.72
N GLY A 466 1.98 0.89 12.36
CA GLY A 466 1.42 -0.35 12.88
C GLY A 466 0.24 -0.85 12.04
N ALA A 467 0.10 -2.18 12.01
CA ALA A 467 -1.01 -2.83 11.32
C ALA A 467 -2.36 -2.33 11.85
N ASP A 468 -3.34 -2.22 10.96
CA ASP A 468 -4.71 -1.75 11.22
C ASP A 468 -4.83 -0.29 11.70
N SER A 469 -3.73 0.45 11.81
CA SER A 469 -3.78 1.90 12.04
C SER A 469 -4.33 2.58 10.80
N THR A 470 -5.45 3.27 10.93
CA THR A 470 -6.17 3.89 9.82
C THR A 470 -6.36 5.38 10.00
N TRP A 471 -6.17 6.13 8.90
CA TRP A 471 -6.62 7.51 8.81
C TRP A 471 -7.41 7.69 7.52
N ASN A 472 -8.72 7.92 7.65
CA ASN A 472 -9.62 8.17 6.54
C ASN A 472 -9.94 9.66 6.46
N VAL A 473 -9.42 10.34 5.44
CA VAL A 473 -9.74 11.72 5.09
C VAL A 473 -10.78 11.69 3.98
N THR A 474 -12.03 12.01 4.29
CA THR A 474 -13.13 11.83 3.32
C THR A 474 -13.09 12.79 2.14
N ASN A 475 -12.40 13.93 2.28
CA ASN A 475 -12.19 14.94 1.25
C ASN A 475 -10.67 15.14 1.01
N GLN A 476 -10.12 16.32 1.29
CA GLN A 476 -8.76 16.67 0.90
C GLN A 476 -7.75 16.51 2.05
N LEU A 477 -6.62 15.85 1.76
CA LEU A 477 -5.43 15.87 2.60
C LEU A 477 -4.40 16.86 2.03
N ILE A 478 -4.04 17.87 2.81
CA ILE A 478 -2.98 18.83 2.50
C ILE A 478 -1.84 18.62 3.49
N VAL A 479 -0.66 18.27 2.97
CA VAL A 479 0.59 18.21 3.75
C VAL A 479 1.40 19.44 3.38
N GLY A 480 1.62 20.34 4.34
CA GLY A 480 2.29 21.63 4.15
C GLY A 480 1.45 22.60 3.33
N ASN A 481 0.62 23.43 3.98
CA ASN A 481 -0.19 24.43 3.29
C ASN A 481 0.49 25.80 3.13
N SER A 482 1.20 26.22 4.18
CA SER A 482 2.09 27.38 4.18
C SER A 482 3.24 27.20 5.20
N GLY A 483 3.26 26.07 5.91
CA GLY A 483 4.32 25.64 6.82
C GLY A 483 4.89 24.27 6.41
N SER A 484 5.71 23.67 7.28
CA SER A 484 6.37 22.39 7.00
C SER A 484 5.54 21.20 7.46
N GLY A 485 4.99 20.42 6.51
CA GLY A 485 4.31 19.16 6.81
C GLY A 485 5.23 17.96 6.62
N ASN A 486 5.25 17.06 7.60
CA ASN A 486 5.92 15.76 7.52
C ASN A 486 4.89 14.66 7.86
N LEU A 487 4.61 13.79 6.91
CA LEU A 487 3.68 12.68 7.08
C LEU A 487 4.37 11.35 6.78
N ALA A 488 4.29 10.43 7.74
CA ALA A 488 4.81 9.08 7.59
C ALA A 488 3.68 8.04 7.68
N VAL A 489 3.64 7.11 6.73
CA VAL A 489 2.76 5.94 6.71
C VAL A 489 3.63 4.68 6.67
N ARG A 490 3.67 3.94 7.78
CA ARG A 490 4.65 2.84 7.98
C ARG A 490 4.03 1.59 8.59
N ASP A 491 4.77 0.49 8.51
CA ASP A 491 4.54 -0.74 9.27
C ASP A 491 3.12 -1.33 9.14
N GLY A 492 2.51 -1.27 7.95
CA GLY A 492 1.18 -1.83 7.69
C GLY A 492 0.00 -0.88 7.86
N ALA A 493 0.29 0.41 8.05
CA ALA A 493 -0.71 1.47 8.19
C ALA A 493 -1.47 1.78 6.87
N MET A 494 -2.72 2.27 6.99
CA MET A 494 -3.55 2.63 5.84
C MET A 494 -4.05 4.08 5.91
N LEU A 495 -3.63 4.89 4.96
CA LEU A 495 -4.11 6.25 4.74
C LEU A 495 -5.04 6.29 3.53
N GLN A 496 -6.17 6.95 3.65
CA GLN A 496 -7.09 7.18 2.53
C GLN A 496 -7.42 8.67 2.42
N SER A 497 -7.46 9.19 1.19
CA SER A 497 -7.99 10.52 0.90
C SER A 497 -8.77 10.58 -0.41
N ASN A 498 -9.64 11.59 -0.58
CA ASN A 498 -10.19 11.88 -1.91
C ASN A 498 -9.13 12.53 -2.80
N SER A 499 -8.57 13.65 -2.37
CA SER A 499 -7.41 14.29 -3.02
C SER A 499 -6.24 14.41 -2.04
N GLY A 500 -5.01 14.35 -2.56
CA GLY A 500 -3.78 14.55 -1.79
C GLY A 500 -2.95 15.69 -2.39
N ILE A 501 -2.52 16.64 -1.55
CA ILE A 501 -1.62 17.72 -1.95
C ILE A 501 -0.43 17.78 -1.00
N ILE A 502 0.77 17.75 -1.55
CA ILE A 502 2.04 17.90 -0.82
C ILE A 502 2.70 19.20 -1.27
N GLY A 503 2.97 20.12 -0.34
CA GLY A 503 3.57 21.42 -0.69
C GLY A 503 2.58 22.33 -1.41
N ASN A 504 1.53 22.74 -0.70
CA ASN A 504 0.62 23.80 -1.13
C ASN A 504 1.15 25.18 -0.68
N ASN A 505 0.73 26.26 -1.35
CA ASN A 505 1.03 27.63 -0.92
C ASN A 505 -0.09 28.57 -1.35
N VAL A 506 -0.99 28.89 -0.43
CA VAL A 506 -2.10 29.83 -0.66
C VAL A 506 -1.81 31.24 -0.16
N LEU A 507 -0.70 31.47 0.57
CA LEU A 507 -0.40 32.74 1.23
C LEU A 507 0.78 33.52 0.62
N ASN A 508 1.44 33.00 -0.43
CA ASN A 508 2.53 33.64 -1.18
C ASN A 508 3.79 33.97 -0.35
N PHE A 509 4.17 33.14 0.62
CA PHE A 509 5.36 33.36 1.46
C PHE A 509 6.64 32.64 0.94
N SER A 510 7.80 33.10 1.41
CA SER A 510 9.15 32.57 1.13
C SER A 510 9.98 32.67 2.43
N PRO A 511 10.72 31.63 2.89
CA PRO A 511 11.30 30.54 2.11
C PRO A 511 10.64 29.16 2.28
N GLN A 512 10.79 28.35 1.23
CA GLN A 512 10.24 27.01 1.05
C GLN A 512 10.85 26.00 2.04
N LEU A 513 10.14 25.67 3.10
CA LEU A 513 10.48 24.50 3.93
C LEU A 513 10.06 23.24 3.18
N PRO A 514 10.90 22.19 3.15
CA PRO A 514 10.51 20.95 2.51
C PRO A 514 9.31 20.34 3.23
N THR A 515 8.29 19.98 2.46
CA THR A 515 7.18 19.16 2.91
C THR A 515 7.37 17.76 2.36
N VAL A 516 7.34 16.76 3.24
CA VAL A 516 7.69 15.39 2.91
C VAL A 516 6.57 14.44 3.31
N VAL A 517 6.20 13.56 2.39
CA VAL A 517 5.40 12.37 2.68
C VAL A 517 6.23 11.14 2.40
N ASP A 518 6.15 10.16 3.28
CA ASP A 518 6.89 8.92 3.19
C ASP A 518 5.97 7.73 3.47
N VAL A 519 5.83 6.85 2.49
CA VAL A 519 5.04 5.62 2.56
C VAL A 519 6.00 4.45 2.41
N ARG A 520 6.21 3.69 3.50
CA ARG A 520 7.22 2.63 3.49
C ARG A 520 6.86 1.39 4.28
N ASN A 521 7.61 0.33 4.04
CA ASN A 521 7.45 -1.00 4.63
C ASN A 521 6.23 -1.76 4.07
N PRO A 522 6.28 -3.11 4.03
CA PRO A 522 5.19 -3.90 3.47
C PRO A 522 3.83 -3.66 4.14
N GLY A 523 2.78 -3.57 3.32
CA GLY A 523 1.39 -3.37 3.78
C GLY A 523 1.01 -1.91 4.05
N SER A 524 1.97 -0.98 4.08
CA SER A 524 1.69 0.45 4.22
C SER A 524 1.10 1.00 2.92
N THR A 525 -0.07 1.65 3.01
CA THR A 525 -0.77 2.16 1.82
C THR A 525 -1.23 3.60 1.97
N TRP A 526 -1.16 4.37 0.87
CA TRP A 526 -1.92 5.60 0.71
C TRP A 526 -2.79 5.54 -0.54
N ASN A 527 -4.10 5.46 -0.35
CA ASN A 527 -5.08 5.40 -1.42
C ASN A 527 -5.74 6.76 -1.65
N VAL A 528 -5.46 7.38 -2.80
CA VAL A 528 -6.05 8.65 -3.23
C VAL A 528 -7.09 8.35 -4.31
N THR A 529 -8.36 8.67 -4.06
CA THR A 529 -9.44 8.28 -5.02
C THR A 529 -9.60 9.23 -6.20
N ASP A 530 -9.00 10.43 -6.14
CA ASP A 530 -8.96 11.41 -7.22
C ASP A 530 -7.49 11.80 -7.51
N SER A 531 -7.11 13.07 -7.31
CA SER A 531 -5.82 13.59 -7.76
C SER A 531 -4.79 13.67 -6.63
N LEU A 532 -3.57 13.20 -6.90
CA LEU A 532 -2.39 13.37 -6.06
C LEU A 532 -1.43 14.40 -6.68
N ILE A 533 -1.21 15.51 -5.98
CA ILE A 533 -0.34 16.61 -6.40
C ILE A 533 0.88 16.68 -5.48
N VAL A 534 2.06 16.42 -6.04
CA VAL A 534 3.35 16.56 -5.35
C VAL A 534 4.00 17.86 -5.83
N GLY A 535 3.88 18.90 -5.01
CA GLY A 535 4.29 20.27 -5.32
C GLY A 535 3.21 21.01 -6.11
N ASN A 536 2.29 21.69 -5.42
CA ASN A 536 1.30 22.54 -6.06
C ASN A 536 1.84 23.96 -6.28
N ALA A 537 2.30 24.62 -5.22
CA ALA A 537 2.91 25.95 -5.27
C ALA A 537 4.16 26.07 -4.36
N GLU A 538 4.38 25.09 -3.49
CA GLU A 538 5.58 24.90 -2.67
C GLU A 538 6.29 23.58 -3.03
N ARG A 539 7.45 23.33 -2.43
CA ARG A 539 8.19 22.09 -2.68
C ARG A 539 7.51 20.92 -1.96
N GLY A 540 7.06 19.94 -2.73
CA GLY A 540 6.60 18.65 -2.23
C GLY A 540 7.62 17.55 -2.51
N LYS A 541 7.79 16.63 -1.56
CA LYS A 541 8.50 15.37 -1.77
C LYS A 541 7.63 14.20 -1.34
N LEU A 542 7.52 13.19 -2.20
CA LEU A 542 6.94 11.89 -1.88
C LEU A 542 8.00 10.81 -2.01
N THR A 543 8.13 9.95 -1.01
CA THR A 543 8.95 8.75 -1.07
C THR A 543 8.07 7.52 -0.85
N ILE A 544 8.20 6.54 -1.74
CA ILE A 544 7.54 5.24 -1.68
C ILE A 544 8.65 4.19 -1.63
N ALA A 545 8.82 3.54 -0.48
CA ALA A 545 10.01 2.74 -0.21
C ALA A 545 9.71 1.37 0.42
N ASP A 546 10.61 0.41 0.23
CA ASP A 546 10.65 -0.86 0.95
C ASP A 546 9.28 -1.61 1.03
N GLY A 547 8.52 -1.65 -0.08
CA GLY A 547 7.23 -2.34 -0.15
C GLY A 547 6.00 -1.48 0.15
N GLY A 548 6.17 -0.17 0.33
CA GLY A 548 5.07 0.80 0.45
C GLY A 548 4.31 0.99 -0.87
N ARG A 549 3.00 1.28 -0.80
CA ARG A 549 2.15 1.41 -1.99
C ARG A 549 1.32 2.70 -1.99
N VAL A 550 1.28 3.40 -3.11
CA VAL A 550 0.43 4.58 -3.32
C VAL A 550 -0.43 4.35 -4.55
N SER A 551 -1.70 4.73 -4.48
CA SER A 551 -2.61 4.73 -5.63
C SER A 551 -3.27 6.10 -5.81
N SER A 552 -3.48 6.51 -7.06
CA SER A 552 -4.20 7.75 -7.41
C SER A 552 -4.93 7.62 -8.75
N THR A 553 -5.99 8.40 -8.97
CA THR A 553 -6.61 8.49 -10.30
C THR A 553 -5.70 9.29 -11.25
N THR A 554 -5.30 10.49 -10.85
CA THR A 554 -4.39 11.35 -11.64
C THR A 554 -3.21 11.80 -10.80
N GLY A 555 -1.99 11.77 -11.36
CA GLY A 555 -0.77 12.21 -10.70
C GLY A 555 -0.21 13.52 -11.27
N PHE A 556 0.26 14.42 -10.41
CA PHE A 556 0.97 15.62 -10.80
C PHE A 556 2.24 15.79 -9.97
N VAL A 557 3.37 16.07 -10.64
CA VAL A 557 4.64 16.42 -9.99
C VAL A 557 5.06 17.80 -10.47
N ALA A 558 5.19 18.76 -9.55
CA ALA A 558 5.43 20.18 -9.81
C ALA A 558 4.35 20.84 -10.70
N PHE A 559 3.10 20.84 -10.22
CA PHE A 559 1.89 21.24 -10.95
C PHE A 559 1.91 22.70 -11.46
N SER A 560 2.33 23.66 -10.62
CA SER A 560 2.38 25.10 -10.97
C SER A 560 3.79 25.58 -11.32
N ALA A 561 3.87 26.55 -12.22
CA ALA A 561 5.11 27.27 -12.56
C ALA A 561 5.71 28.06 -11.38
N ALA A 562 4.96 28.26 -10.29
CA ALA A 562 5.46 28.87 -9.06
C ALA A 562 6.39 27.94 -8.24
N VAL A 563 6.30 26.62 -8.45
CA VAL A 563 7.12 25.63 -7.73
C VAL A 563 8.56 25.66 -8.26
N LEU A 564 9.55 25.80 -7.37
CA LEU A 564 10.96 25.71 -7.79
C LEU A 564 11.35 24.28 -8.19
N SER A 565 11.11 23.32 -7.29
CA SER A 565 11.38 21.89 -7.49
C SER A 565 10.48 21.02 -6.63
N SER A 566 10.06 19.85 -7.13
CA SER A 566 9.36 18.81 -6.37
C SER A 566 9.74 17.44 -6.90
N SER A 567 9.72 16.42 -6.04
CA SER A 567 10.23 15.10 -6.39
C SER A 567 9.37 13.96 -5.87
N VAL A 568 9.36 12.87 -6.63
CA VAL A 568 8.82 11.57 -6.24
C VAL A 568 9.90 10.51 -6.39
N ASP A 569 10.18 9.77 -5.32
CA ASP A 569 11.14 8.65 -5.33
C ASP A 569 10.36 7.34 -5.08
N ILE A 570 10.44 6.37 -5.99
CA ILE A 570 9.88 5.02 -5.84
C ILE A 570 11.05 4.05 -5.81
N THR A 571 11.37 3.50 -4.65
CA THR A 571 12.60 2.69 -4.46
C THR A 571 12.38 1.44 -3.62
N GLY A 572 13.15 0.39 -3.88
CA GLY A 572 13.07 -0.87 -3.14
C GLY A 572 12.02 -1.82 -3.72
N GLN A 573 12.21 -3.11 -3.43
CA GLN A 573 11.34 -4.18 -3.89
C GLN A 573 9.89 -3.97 -3.45
N ASP A 574 8.95 -4.29 -4.34
CA ASP A 574 7.49 -4.19 -4.14
C ASP A 574 6.93 -2.79 -3.86
N SER A 575 7.77 -1.75 -3.88
CA SER A 575 7.34 -0.36 -3.80
C SER A 575 6.64 0.05 -5.08
N GLU A 576 5.44 0.62 -4.99
CA GLU A 576 4.64 0.91 -6.17
C GLU A 576 3.86 2.22 -6.06
N TRP A 577 3.87 3.02 -7.14
CA TRP A 577 2.85 4.03 -7.41
C TRP A 577 2.00 3.60 -8.61
N GLU A 578 0.72 3.34 -8.36
CA GLU A 578 -0.25 3.04 -9.40
C GLU A 578 -1.14 4.26 -9.69
N ILE A 579 -1.22 4.64 -10.96
CA ILE A 579 -2.01 5.77 -11.45
C ILE A 579 -2.98 5.23 -12.49
N SER A 580 -4.29 5.32 -12.26
CA SER A 580 -5.27 4.70 -13.17
C SER A 580 -5.56 5.52 -14.43
N ALA A 581 -5.36 6.84 -14.38
CA ALA A 581 -5.45 7.75 -15.52
C ALA A 581 -4.07 8.37 -15.83
N ASP A 582 -3.96 9.70 -15.91
CA ASP A 582 -2.78 10.36 -16.43
C ASP A 582 -1.76 10.74 -15.35
N LEU A 583 -0.47 10.82 -15.72
CA LEU A 583 0.61 11.38 -14.93
C LEU A 583 1.26 12.56 -15.66
N TYR A 584 1.39 13.69 -14.97
CA TYR A 584 2.07 14.89 -15.47
C TYR A 584 3.29 15.23 -14.62
N ILE A 585 4.47 15.31 -15.23
CA ILE A 585 5.73 15.69 -14.56
C ILE A 585 6.19 17.04 -15.07
N GLY A 586 6.44 17.98 -14.17
CA GLY A 586 6.85 19.35 -14.47
C GLY A 586 5.73 20.24 -15.01
N GLY A 587 4.46 19.95 -14.70
CA GLY A 587 3.31 20.75 -15.14
C GLY A 587 1.96 20.11 -14.91
N ASN A 588 0.95 20.63 -15.62
CA ASN A 588 -0.45 20.17 -15.53
C ASN A 588 -0.96 19.71 -16.90
N THR A 589 -2.28 19.57 -17.04
CA THR A 589 -2.91 19.08 -18.28
C THR A 589 -2.74 20.00 -19.49
N THR A 590 -2.53 21.31 -19.27
CA THR A 590 -2.55 22.33 -20.32
C THR A 590 -1.27 23.15 -20.45
N SER A 591 -0.51 23.29 -19.36
CA SER A 591 0.66 24.16 -19.29
C SER A 591 1.82 23.49 -18.55
N ALA A 592 3.04 23.85 -18.95
CA ALA A 592 4.24 23.58 -18.18
C ALA A 592 4.17 24.26 -16.79
N GLY A 593 4.69 23.58 -15.78
CA GLY A 593 4.77 24.01 -14.40
C GLY A 593 6.21 24.21 -13.95
N GLY A 594 6.51 23.79 -12.71
CA GLY A 594 7.82 23.91 -12.09
C GLY A 594 8.76 22.76 -12.46
N THR A 595 9.91 22.68 -11.80
CA THR A 595 10.84 21.55 -12.00
C THR A 595 10.31 20.30 -11.29
N GLY A 596 9.91 19.28 -12.03
CA GLY A 596 9.40 18.02 -11.48
C GLY A 596 10.38 16.88 -11.73
N ALA A 597 10.74 16.12 -10.70
CA ALA A 597 11.60 14.94 -10.84
C ALA A 597 10.86 13.68 -10.35
N LEU A 598 10.89 12.61 -11.12
CA LEU A 598 10.43 11.29 -10.68
C LEU A 598 11.56 10.28 -10.89
N ALA A 599 11.92 9.55 -9.84
CA ALA A 599 12.89 8.45 -9.93
C ALA A 599 12.21 7.12 -9.57
N VAL A 600 12.49 6.09 -10.37
CA VAL A 600 12.09 4.71 -10.11
C VAL A 600 13.35 3.85 -10.05
N SER A 601 13.65 3.31 -8.88
CA SER A 601 14.93 2.64 -8.62
C SER A 601 14.81 1.38 -7.78
N GLU A 602 15.88 0.58 -7.73
CA GLU A 602 16.02 -0.56 -6.80
C GLU A 602 14.80 -1.53 -6.79
N GLN A 603 14.28 -1.87 -7.97
CA GLN A 603 13.08 -2.69 -8.20
C GLN A 603 11.73 -2.04 -7.84
N GLY A 604 11.72 -0.73 -7.58
CA GLY A 604 10.49 0.05 -7.48
C GLY A 604 9.71 0.06 -8.78
N LYS A 605 8.40 0.33 -8.69
CA LYS A 605 7.47 0.26 -9.83
C LYS A 605 6.60 1.50 -9.97
N LEU A 606 6.52 2.04 -11.16
CA LEU A 606 5.53 3.04 -11.57
C LEU A 606 4.61 2.43 -12.63
N ARG A 607 3.29 2.49 -12.42
CA ARG A 607 2.29 2.14 -13.44
C ARG A 607 1.38 3.33 -13.73
N VAL A 608 1.25 3.68 -15.00
CA VAL A 608 0.36 4.75 -15.50
C VAL A 608 -0.64 4.13 -16.48
N GLY A 609 -1.92 4.08 -16.12
CA GLY A 609 -2.98 3.51 -16.94
C GLY A 609 -3.41 4.39 -18.12
N GLY A 610 -3.20 5.71 -18.00
CA GLY A 610 -3.44 6.71 -19.04
C GLY A 610 -2.16 7.29 -19.63
N ALA A 611 -2.20 8.56 -20.01
CA ALA A 611 -1.06 9.23 -20.62
C ALA A 611 0.01 9.61 -19.59
N LEU A 612 1.28 9.41 -19.93
CA LEU A 612 2.42 9.99 -19.22
C LEU A 612 2.94 11.20 -20.00
N LYS A 613 2.80 12.39 -19.41
CA LYS A 613 3.33 13.63 -19.97
C LYS A 613 4.46 14.22 -19.12
N ILE A 614 5.61 14.46 -19.74
CA ILE A 614 6.77 15.10 -19.11
C ILE A 614 7.00 16.46 -19.79
N TRP A 615 6.73 17.56 -19.09
CA TRP A 615 6.95 18.92 -19.57
C TRP A 615 8.43 19.29 -19.60
N GLN A 616 8.81 20.44 -20.18
CA GLN A 616 10.21 20.86 -20.40
C GLN A 616 11.08 20.86 -19.14
N ALA A 617 10.49 21.14 -17.97
CA ALA A 617 11.18 21.15 -16.67
C ALA A 617 10.98 19.84 -15.87
N GLY A 618 10.36 18.83 -16.49
CA GLY A 618 10.15 17.50 -15.93
C GLY A 618 11.30 16.55 -16.26
N SER A 619 11.58 15.61 -15.36
CA SER A 619 12.49 14.48 -15.61
C SER A 619 11.95 13.18 -15.03
N LEU A 620 12.21 12.08 -15.73
CA LEU A 620 11.97 10.72 -15.27
C LEU A 620 13.30 9.95 -15.29
N VAL A 621 13.69 9.38 -14.16
CA VAL A 621 14.89 8.52 -14.04
C VAL A 621 14.43 7.09 -13.78
N ILE A 622 14.97 6.15 -14.53
CA ILE A 622 14.74 4.71 -14.36
C ILE A 622 16.11 4.07 -14.15
N ASP A 623 16.35 3.59 -12.94
CA ASP A 623 17.61 2.94 -12.56
C ASP A 623 17.33 1.67 -11.75
N ASN A 624 17.25 0.55 -12.47
CA ASN A 624 16.84 -0.76 -11.95
C ASN A 624 15.39 -0.77 -11.44
N GLY A 625 14.56 0.16 -11.94
CA GLY A 625 13.13 0.24 -11.68
C GLY A 625 12.29 -0.32 -12.84
N THR A 626 10.98 -0.45 -12.63
CA THR A 626 10.01 -0.80 -13.68
C THR A 626 9.03 0.35 -13.91
N VAL A 627 8.94 0.85 -15.14
CA VAL A 627 7.93 1.84 -15.54
C VAL A 627 7.02 1.23 -16.60
N ILE A 628 5.72 1.21 -16.34
CA ILE A 628 4.69 0.74 -17.27
C ILE A 628 3.75 1.90 -17.61
N VAL A 629 3.55 2.16 -18.90
CA VAL A 629 2.65 3.19 -19.41
C VAL A 629 1.68 2.55 -20.40
N ASP A 630 0.40 2.54 -20.06
CA ASP A 630 -0.65 1.95 -20.90
C ASP A 630 -1.24 2.95 -21.92
N GLY A 631 -1.10 4.25 -21.67
CA GLY A 631 -1.48 5.31 -22.61
C GLY A 631 -0.29 5.95 -23.34
N PRO A 632 -0.51 7.06 -24.07
CA PRO A 632 0.54 7.77 -24.79
C PRO A 632 1.64 8.30 -23.86
N LEU A 633 2.88 8.31 -24.35
CA LEU A 633 4.03 8.90 -23.68
C LEU A 633 4.47 10.12 -24.47
N ASP A 634 4.36 11.31 -23.87
CA ASP A 634 4.76 12.59 -24.45
C ASP A 634 5.77 13.28 -23.55
N PHE A 635 6.99 13.45 -24.02
CA PHE A 635 8.03 14.19 -23.30
C PHE A 635 8.49 15.39 -24.13
N ALA A 636 8.03 16.57 -23.70
CA ALA A 636 8.17 17.85 -24.37
C ALA A 636 9.57 18.44 -24.14
N GLU A 637 10.55 18.09 -24.98
CA GLU A 637 11.96 18.55 -24.88
C GLU A 637 12.66 18.20 -23.55
N SER A 638 11.98 17.45 -22.69
CA SER A 638 12.46 16.89 -21.43
C SER A 638 13.23 15.59 -21.63
N SER A 639 13.84 15.10 -20.56
CA SER A 639 14.66 13.89 -20.55
C SER A 639 13.98 12.76 -19.78
N ILE A 640 13.95 11.58 -20.40
CA ILE A 640 13.90 10.30 -19.69
C ILE A 640 15.33 9.80 -19.59
N ASP A 641 15.81 9.57 -18.38
CA ASP A 641 17.09 8.92 -18.12
C ASP A 641 16.84 7.45 -17.83
N PHE A 642 16.87 6.63 -18.89
CA PHE A 642 16.70 5.18 -18.79
C PHE A 642 18.08 4.50 -18.65
N THR A 643 18.62 4.54 -17.43
CA THR A 643 19.93 3.98 -17.13
C THR A 643 19.90 2.45 -17.09
N SER A 644 18.94 1.87 -16.36
CA SER A 644 18.74 0.42 -16.24
C SER A 644 17.31 0.09 -15.78
N GLY A 645 16.89 -1.18 -15.84
CA GLY A 645 15.55 -1.65 -15.47
C GLY A 645 14.65 -1.90 -16.67
N ARG A 646 13.33 -1.79 -16.48
CA ARG A 646 12.31 -2.10 -17.49
C ARG A 646 11.44 -0.89 -17.81
N LEU A 647 11.30 -0.58 -19.10
CA LEU A 647 10.34 0.40 -19.61
C LEU A 647 9.35 -0.31 -20.54
N GLU A 648 8.07 -0.33 -20.17
CA GLU A 648 6.98 -0.96 -20.91
C GLU A 648 5.98 0.10 -21.37
N LEU A 649 5.75 0.16 -22.68
CA LEU A 649 4.96 1.16 -23.39
C LEU A 649 3.85 0.45 -24.17
N ASN A 650 2.70 0.18 -23.55
CA ASN A 650 1.68 -0.71 -24.12
C ASN A 650 0.78 -0.06 -25.18
N HIS A 651 0.87 1.26 -25.37
CA HIS A 651 -0.04 1.96 -26.28
C HIS A 651 0.39 1.78 -27.75
N PRO A 652 -0.51 1.40 -28.67
CA PRO A 652 -0.13 1.09 -30.06
C PRO A 652 0.41 2.29 -30.86
N SER A 653 0.18 3.52 -30.40
CA SER A 653 0.77 4.72 -31.03
C SER A 653 2.24 4.94 -30.65
N GLN A 654 2.80 4.13 -29.75
CA GLN A 654 4.18 4.22 -29.30
C GLN A 654 5.03 3.30 -30.17
N SER A 655 5.52 3.84 -31.29
CA SER A 655 6.52 3.16 -32.13
C SER A 655 7.93 3.59 -31.75
N LEU A 656 8.80 2.61 -31.63
CA LEU A 656 10.22 2.76 -31.36
C LEU A 656 10.97 2.86 -32.69
N ILE A 657 11.70 3.95 -32.89
CA ILE A 657 12.43 4.22 -34.14
C ILE A 657 13.93 4.27 -33.85
N VAL A 658 14.70 3.39 -34.48
CA VAL A 658 16.15 3.34 -34.34
C VAL A 658 16.80 4.21 -35.42
N TYR A 659 17.55 5.21 -35.00
CA TYR A 659 18.41 6.05 -35.85
C TYR A 659 19.88 5.67 -35.66
N PRO A 660 20.83 6.16 -36.49
CA PRO A 660 22.22 5.71 -36.44
C PRO A 660 22.95 5.86 -35.09
N THR A 661 22.52 6.80 -34.24
CA THR A 661 23.19 7.09 -32.95
C THR A 661 22.24 7.12 -31.77
N GLU A 662 20.95 6.91 -31.98
CA GLU A 662 19.93 7.13 -30.95
C GLU A 662 18.69 6.28 -31.19
N LEU A 663 18.01 5.96 -30.10
CA LEU A 663 16.71 5.30 -30.07
C LEU A 663 15.65 6.36 -29.77
N ARG A 664 14.61 6.44 -30.60
CA ARG A 664 13.56 7.47 -30.46
C ARG A 664 12.19 6.86 -30.27
N LEU A 665 11.34 7.54 -29.52
CA LEU A 665 9.90 7.34 -29.53
C LEU A 665 9.25 8.45 -30.34
N GLY A 666 8.73 8.12 -31.53
CA GLY A 666 8.32 9.12 -32.51
C GLY A 666 9.45 10.10 -32.87
N THR A 667 9.28 11.40 -32.60
CA THR A 667 10.30 12.42 -32.88
C THR A 667 11.26 12.68 -31.72
N LYS A 668 11.10 11.99 -30.59
CA LYS A 668 11.78 12.32 -29.33
C LYS A 668 12.82 11.26 -28.97
N ASN A 669 14.01 11.67 -28.55
CA ASN A 669 15.11 10.78 -28.20
C ASN A 669 14.92 10.15 -26.82
N LEU A 670 14.87 8.82 -26.78
CA LEU A 670 14.76 8.01 -25.58
C LEU A 670 16.14 7.58 -25.06
N LEU A 671 17.03 7.10 -25.95
CA LEU A 671 18.40 6.72 -25.60
C LEU A 671 19.39 7.29 -26.62
N ASN A 672 20.50 7.84 -26.13
CA ASN A 672 21.64 8.28 -26.94
C ASN A 672 22.57 7.12 -27.36
N THR A 673 21.99 5.93 -27.51
CA THR A 673 22.66 4.71 -27.93
C THR A 673 21.66 3.86 -28.70
N THR A 674 22.18 2.99 -29.57
CA THR A 674 21.39 1.96 -30.25
C THR A 674 21.71 0.56 -29.73
N THR A 675 22.44 0.48 -28.61
CA THR A 675 22.73 -0.76 -27.90
C THR A 675 21.87 -0.86 -26.65
N LEU A 676 21.14 -1.97 -26.54
CA LEU A 676 20.47 -2.38 -25.31
C LEU A 676 21.30 -3.47 -24.65
N ASP A 677 21.93 -3.10 -23.54
CA ASP A 677 22.76 -3.99 -22.73
C ASP A 677 21.89 -4.84 -21.77
N ALA A 678 22.52 -5.79 -21.07
CA ALA A 678 21.87 -6.67 -20.08
C ALA A 678 21.14 -5.96 -18.93
N THR A 679 21.29 -4.65 -18.79
CA THR A 679 20.66 -3.87 -17.72
C THR A 679 19.37 -3.20 -18.18
N ARG A 680 19.00 -3.26 -19.47
CA ARG A 680 17.80 -2.60 -20.01
C ARG A 680 16.85 -3.60 -20.67
N GLU A 681 15.59 -3.52 -20.26
CA GLU A 681 14.46 -4.20 -20.89
C GLU A 681 13.48 -3.16 -21.45
N LEU A 682 13.14 -3.26 -22.73
CA LEU A 682 12.26 -2.31 -23.41
C LEU A 682 11.11 -3.05 -24.09
N ALA A 683 9.89 -2.77 -23.70
CA ALA A 683 8.69 -3.32 -24.31
C ALA A 683 7.86 -2.20 -24.94
N VAL A 684 7.45 -2.37 -26.20
CA VAL A 684 6.59 -1.43 -26.93
C VAL A 684 5.43 -2.18 -27.59
N GLY A 685 4.20 -1.75 -27.35
CA GLY A 685 3.02 -2.33 -27.98
C GLY A 685 2.91 -2.01 -29.47
N GLY A 686 3.59 -0.94 -29.92
CA GLY A 686 3.65 -0.53 -31.32
C GLY A 686 4.75 -1.21 -32.13
N GLU A 687 5.17 -0.54 -33.20
CA GLU A 687 6.21 -1.01 -34.12
C GLU A 687 7.62 -0.64 -33.62
N LEU A 688 8.57 -1.56 -33.77
CA LEU A 688 9.99 -1.27 -33.77
C LEU A 688 10.48 -1.11 -35.22
N LEU A 689 10.86 0.10 -35.60
CA LEU A 689 11.35 0.45 -36.94
C LEU A 689 12.85 0.76 -36.91
N VAL A 690 13.67 -0.03 -37.61
CA VAL A 690 15.10 0.24 -37.77
C VAL A 690 15.33 0.96 -39.09
N THR A 691 15.76 2.23 -39.03
CA THR A 691 15.91 3.08 -40.21
C THR A 691 17.16 2.74 -41.04
N PRO A 692 17.24 3.15 -42.33
CA PRO A 692 18.43 2.92 -43.15
C PRO A 692 19.69 3.46 -42.48
N VAL A 693 20.81 2.73 -42.58
CA VAL A 693 22.11 3.03 -41.96
C VAL A 693 22.15 2.85 -40.43
N ALA A 694 20.99 2.68 -39.77
CA ALA A 694 20.96 2.42 -38.33
C ALA A 694 21.31 0.96 -38.02
N THR A 695 21.93 0.75 -36.86
CA THR A 695 22.17 -0.57 -36.27
C THR A 695 21.50 -0.62 -34.90
N LEU A 696 20.54 -1.51 -34.69
CA LEU A 696 20.11 -1.91 -33.35
C LEU A 696 20.97 -3.08 -32.86
N THR A 697 21.58 -2.96 -31.69
CA THR A 697 22.34 -4.05 -31.06
C THR A 697 21.66 -4.44 -29.75
N ILE A 698 21.38 -5.73 -29.57
CA ILE A 698 20.86 -6.29 -28.33
C ILE A 698 21.94 -7.22 -27.74
N ASP A 699 22.53 -6.77 -26.64
CA ASP A 699 23.69 -7.36 -25.98
C ASP A 699 23.34 -7.66 -24.52
N GLY A 700 22.58 -8.74 -24.28
CA GLY A 700 22.08 -9.09 -22.95
C GLY A 700 20.70 -8.56 -22.61
N GLY A 701 20.27 -7.45 -23.23
CA GLY A 701 18.97 -6.82 -22.97
C GLY A 701 17.79 -7.57 -23.60
N ASN A 702 16.57 -7.15 -23.27
CA ASN A 702 15.33 -7.67 -23.87
C ASN A 702 14.60 -6.57 -24.65
N VAL A 703 14.07 -6.93 -25.81
CA VAL A 703 13.15 -6.08 -26.57
C VAL A 703 11.89 -6.85 -26.89
N GLU A 704 10.77 -6.27 -26.49
CA GLU A 704 9.44 -6.70 -26.90
C GLU A 704 8.81 -5.63 -27.78
N ALA A 705 8.31 -6.01 -28.95
CA ALA A 705 7.68 -5.07 -29.88
C ALA A 705 6.44 -5.72 -30.51
N GLY A 706 5.36 -4.97 -30.72
CA GLY A 706 4.18 -5.48 -31.42
C GLY A 706 4.45 -5.90 -32.88
N SER A 707 5.46 -5.31 -33.52
CA SER A 707 6.07 -5.80 -34.76
C SER A 707 7.48 -5.23 -34.91
N THR A 708 8.35 -5.88 -35.68
CA THR A 708 9.70 -5.37 -35.99
C THR A 708 9.89 -5.24 -37.50
N ASN A 709 10.22 -4.04 -37.95
CA ASN A 709 10.47 -3.73 -39.36
C ASN A 709 11.89 -3.20 -39.57
N LEU A 710 12.66 -3.89 -40.40
CA LEU A 710 14.01 -3.50 -40.81
C LEU A 710 13.96 -2.92 -42.23
N LEU A 711 14.24 -1.63 -42.38
CA LEU A 711 14.29 -0.98 -43.70
C LEU A 711 15.58 -1.34 -44.45
N GLY A 712 15.60 -1.18 -45.77
CA GLY A 712 16.80 -1.43 -46.57
C GLY A 712 18.01 -0.61 -46.07
N GLY A 713 19.14 -1.28 -45.86
CA GLY A 713 20.37 -0.70 -45.30
C GLY A 713 20.41 -0.61 -43.77
N SER A 714 19.40 -1.12 -43.06
CA SER A 714 19.40 -1.22 -41.59
C SER A 714 20.02 -2.53 -41.11
N HIS A 715 20.46 -2.56 -39.85
CA HIS A 715 21.12 -3.71 -39.24
C HIS A 715 20.50 -4.05 -37.88
N LEU A 716 20.21 -5.32 -37.63
CA LEU A 716 19.85 -5.87 -36.33
C LEU A 716 20.95 -6.85 -35.89
N ARG A 717 21.56 -6.61 -34.72
CA ARG A 717 22.61 -7.46 -34.13
C ARG A 717 22.12 -8.07 -32.82
N LEU A 718 22.16 -9.40 -32.72
CA LEU A 718 21.67 -10.17 -31.57
C LEU A 718 22.82 -10.97 -30.98
N GLN A 719 23.35 -10.54 -29.82
CA GLN A 719 24.61 -11.08 -29.28
C GLN A 719 24.45 -12.03 -28.09
N SER A 720 23.48 -11.80 -27.21
CA SER A 720 23.21 -12.63 -26.02
C SER A 720 21.83 -12.27 -25.47
N ALA A 721 20.77 -12.44 -26.27
CA ALA A 721 19.48 -11.81 -25.97
C ALA A 721 18.31 -12.76 -26.18
N THR A 722 17.25 -12.54 -25.40
CA THR A 722 15.89 -12.89 -25.78
C THR A 722 15.36 -11.74 -26.62
N PHE A 723 14.94 -12.01 -27.85
CA PHE A 723 14.29 -11.04 -28.72
C PHE A 723 12.88 -11.53 -28.98
N ALA A 724 11.91 -11.02 -28.22
CA ALA A 724 10.52 -11.44 -28.34
C ALA A 724 9.76 -10.39 -29.14
N SER A 725 9.88 -10.41 -30.46
CA SER A 725 9.08 -9.53 -31.31
C SER A 725 7.77 -10.18 -31.69
N GLY A 726 6.76 -9.36 -31.99
CA GLY A 726 5.72 -9.72 -32.93
C GLY A 726 6.29 -10.00 -34.33
N PRO A 727 5.47 -9.94 -35.39
CA PRO A 727 5.90 -10.17 -36.77
C PRO A 727 7.20 -9.45 -37.13
N LEU A 728 8.16 -10.18 -37.70
CA LEU A 728 9.45 -9.66 -38.14
C LEU A 728 9.45 -9.51 -39.67
N ARG A 729 9.65 -8.29 -40.17
CA ARG A 729 9.81 -8.01 -41.60
C ARG A 729 11.15 -7.35 -41.88
N ALA A 730 11.98 -8.00 -42.68
CA ALA A 730 13.30 -7.51 -43.05
C ALA A 730 13.36 -7.23 -44.54
N ALA A 731 13.33 -5.96 -44.94
CA ALA A 731 13.30 -5.56 -46.34
C ALA A 731 14.62 -5.87 -47.07
N SER A 732 14.59 -5.93 -48.39
CA SER A 732 15.79 -6.08 -49.22
C SER A 732 16.89 -5.07 -48.85
N GLY A 733 18.10 -5.59 -48.63
CA GLY A 733 19.28 -4.81 -48.23
C GLY A 733 19.39 -4.53 -46.72
N SER A 734 18.43 -4.95 -45.90
CA SER A 734 18.59 -5.03 -44.43
C SER A 734 19.51 -6.20 -44.03
N GLN A 735 20.03 -6.18 -42.81
CA GLN A 735 20.89 -7.24 -42.28
C GLN A 735 20.47 -7.66 -40.87
N ILE A 736 20.33 -8.97 -40.65
CA ILE A 736 20.19 -9.58 -39.32
C ILE A 736 21.44 -10.41 -39.04
N HIS A 737 22.07 -10.22 -37.89
CA HIS A 737 23.30 -10.90 -37.52
C HIS A 737 23.20 -11.44 -36.09
N VAL A 738 23.23 -12.76 -35.96
CA VAL A 738 23.16 -13.48 -34.68
C VAL A 738 24.56 -13.94 -34.30
N THR A 739 25.04 -13.53 -33.12
CA THR A 739 26.33 -13.96 -32.57
C THR A 739 26.22 -14.61 -31.20
N GLY A 740 25.00 -14.71 -30.67
CA GLY A 740 24.68 -15.41 -29.42
C GLY A 740 23.77 -16.62 -29.67
N ALA A 741 23.78 -17.56 -28.74
CA ALA A 741 22.91 -18.73 -28.78
C ALA A 741 21.49 -18.42 -28.27
N GLY A 742 20.50 -19.23 -28.70
CA GLY A 742 19.14 -19.23 -28.15
C GLY A 742 18.29 -18.05 -28.60
N VAL A 743 18.34 -17.71 -29.89
CA VAL A 743 17.57 -16.61 -30.47
C VAL A 743 16.27 -17.14 -31.08
N ASP A 744 15.15 -16.58 -30.64
CA ASP A 744 13.85 -16.78 -31.27
C ASP A 744 13.52 -15.52 -32.09
N LEU A 745 12.97 -15.67 -33.30
CA LEU A 745 12.62 -14.57 -34.20
C LEU A 745 11.20 -14.70 -34.74
N GLY A 746 10.43 -13.62 -34.67
CA GLY A 746 9.07 -13.56 -35.22
C GLY A 746 7.99 -13.92 -34.21
N ASP A 747 6.80 -14.24 -34.71
CA ASP A 747 5.60 -14.48 -33.92
C ASP A 747 4.86 -15.76 -34.37
N ALA A 748 4.84 -16.77 -33.50
CA ALA A 748 4.21 -18.06 -33.76
C ALA A 748 2.67 -18.00 -33.86
N SER A 749 2.06 -16.86 -33.50
CA SER A 749 0.63 -16.61 -33.62
C SER A 749 0.25 -15.85 -34.90
N ALA A 750 1.23 -15.30 -35.62
CA ALA A 750 1.02 -14.54 -36.84
C ALA A 750 1.38 -15.36 -38.09
N VAL A 751 0.57 -15.19 -39.16
CA VAL A 751 0.78 -15.89 -40.44
C VAL A 751 1.91 -15.31 -41.30
N ASP A 752 2.34 -14.10 -40.97
CA ASP A 752 3.55 -13.48 -41.50
C ASP A 752 4.49 -13.24 -40.31
N GLY A 753 4.68 -14.25 -39.47
CA GLY A 753 5.50 -14.18 -38.26
C GLY A 753 6.96 -13.86 -38.59
N VAL A 754 7.48 -14.43 -39.68
CA VAL A 754 8.82 -14.14 -40.21
C VAL A 754 8.79 -13.95 -41.73
N PHE A 755 9.22 -12.76 -42.17
CA PHE A 755 9.38 -12.42 -43.59
C PHE A 755 10.71 -11.71 -43.83
N ILE A 756 11.64 -12.33 -44.57
CA ILE A 756 12.99 -11.80 -44.81
C ILE A 756 13.28 -11.71 -46.31
N GLU A 757 13.53 -10.52 -46.81
CA GLU A 757 14.13 -10.21 -48.12
C GLU A 757 15.62 -9.80 -48.00
N GLY A 758 16.12 -9.60 -46.78
CA GLY A 758 17.47 -9.10 -46.50
C GLY A 758 18.53 -10.19 -46.32
N THR A 759 19.69 -9.80 -45.78
CA THR A 759 20.72 -10.75 -45.34
C THR A 759 20.44 -11.22 -43.93
N PHE A 760 20.52 -12.53 -43.67
CA PHE A 760 20.37 -13.11 -42.35
C PHE A 760 21.53 -14.06 -42.05
N SER A 761 22.35 -13.75 -41.04
CA SER A 761 23.56 -14.50 -40.71
C SER A 761 23.45 -15.10 -39.30
N LEU A 762 23.53 -16.42 -39.20
CA LEU A 762 23.47 -17.16 -37.93
C LEU A 762 24.83 -17.30 -37.26
N ASN A 763 25.92 -17.27 -38.03
CA ASN A 763 27.30 -17.49 -37.56
C ASN A 763 27.45 -18.78 -36.72
N GLY A 764 26.75 -19.86 -37.09
CA GLY A 764 26.79 -21.14 -36.40
C GLY A 764 26.05 -21.18 -35.06
N ASN A 765 25.14 -20.24 -34.81
CA ASN A 765 24.24 -20.27 -33.64
C ASN A 765 22.90 -20.93 -33.98
N ASP A 766 22.24 -21.44 -32.94
CA ASP A 766 20.86 -21.94 -33.06
C ASP A 766 19.85 -20.78 -33.06
N VAL A 767 18.96 -20.79 -34.06
CA VAL A 767 17.88 -19.82 -34.22
C VAL A 767 16.55 -20.53 -34.49
N VAL A 768 15.50 -20.13 -33.78
CA VAL A 768 14.14 -20.59 -34.00
C VAL A 768 13.34 -19.49 -34.70
N LEU A 769 12.70 -19.84 -35.82
CA LEU A 769 11.74 -18.99 -36.52
C LEU A 769 10.34 -19.30 -36.01
N LEU A 770 9.69 -18.26 -35.52
CA LEU A 770 8.34 -18.30 -34.98
C LEU A 770 7.37 -17.76 -36.03
N ASP A 771 6.62 -18.67 -36.64
CA ASP A 771 5.59 -18.37 -37.63
C ASP A 771 4.40 -19.33 -37.43
N ALA A 772 3.17 -18.86 -37.62
CA ALA A 772 1.97 -19.70 -37.50
C ALA A 772 1.84 -20.70 -38.68
N ASN A 773 2.43 -20.38 -39.83
CA ASN A 773 2.61 -21.24 -41.00
C ASN A 773 4.10 -21.31 -41.35
N ASP A 774 4.45 -21.20 -42.62
CA ASP A 774 5.81 -21.21 -43.09
C ASP A 774 6.46 -19.84 -42.91
N ALA A 775 7.64 -19.81 -42.28
CA ALA A 775 8.50 -18.65 -42.36
C ALA A 775 8.90 -18.41 -43.83
N VAL A 776 9.04 -17.15 -44.24
CA VAL A 776 9.30 -16.80 -45.65
C VAL A 776 10.64 -16.10 -45.82
N PHE A 777 11.49 -16.66 -46.67
CA PHE A 777 12.68 -16.05 -47.23
C PHE A 777 12.43 -15.72 -48.71
N ASP A 778 12.16 -14.45 -48.99
CA ASP A 778 11.75 -13.99 -50.32
C ASP A 778 12.97 -13.86 -51.28
N SER A 779 12.72 -13.45 -52.53
CA SER A 779 13.65 -13.38 -53.65
C SER A 779 14.96 -12.59 -53.42
N GLY A 780 14.98 -11.67 -52.46
CA GLY A 780 16.17 -10.91 -52.07
C GLY A 780 17.02 -11.59 -50.98
N ALA A 781 16.49 -12.62 -50.33
CA ALA A 781 17.05 -13.19 -49.12
C ALA A 781 18.43 -13.82 -49.36
N LEU A 782 19.38 -13.51 -48.48
CA LEU A 782 20.67 -14.19 -48.38
C LEU A 782 20.88 -14.67 -46.95
N VAL A 783 20.63 -15.95 -46.73
CA VAL A 783 20.78 -16.60 -45.43
C VAL A 783 22.13 -17.29 -45.36
N ASN A 784 22.94 -16.94 -44.37
CA ASN A 784 24.23 -17.57 -44.12
C ASN A 784 24.16 -18.32 -42.78
N LEU A 785 24.21 -19.65 -42.82
CA LEU A 785 24.22 -20.48 -41.61
C LEU A 785 25.53 -20.30 -40.82
N GLY A 786 26.64 -19.98 -41.50
CA GLY A 786 27.95 -19.71 -40.90
C GLY A 786 29.02 -20.74 -41.25
N ASP A 787 30.10 -20.72 -40.48
CA ASP A 787 31.30 -21.57 -40.63
C ASP A 787 31.46 -22.59 -39.48
N SER A 788 30.36 -22.92 -38.78
CA SER A 788 30.30 -23.95 -37.72
C SER A 788 28.87 -24.49 -37.59
N ASP A 789 28.70 -25.66 -36.96
CA ASP A 789 27.41 -26.36 -36.82
C ASP A 789 26.39 -25.55 -35.99
N GLY A 790 25.51 -24.81 -36.67
CA GLY A 790 24.33 -24.15 -36.10
C GLY A 790 23.03 -24.67 -36.71
N THR A 791 21.91 -24.46 -36.02
CA THR A 791 20.58 -24.93 -36.44
C THR A 791 19.64 -23.75 -36.74
N LEU A 792 18.99 -23.78 -37.90
CA LEU A 792 17.85 -22.93 -38.20
C LEU A 792 16.56 -23.76 -38.12
N THR A 793 15.76 -23.56 -37.09
CA THR A 793 14.53 -24.33 -36.86
C THR A 793 13.31 -23.53 -37.30
N ALA A 794 12.43 -24.12 -38.12
CA ALA A 794 11.16 -23.56 -38.52
C ALA A 794 10.05 -24.62 -38.36
N ALA A 795 9.40 -24.60 -37.18
CA ALA A 795 8.53 -25.68 -36.72
C ALA A 795 7.22 -25.84 -37.52
N ASN A 796 6.85 -24.84 -38.33
CA ASN A 796 5.63 -24.83 -39.13
C ASN A 796 5.90 -24.78 -40.65
N GLY A 797 7.15 -24.97 -41.06
CA GLY A 797 7.59 -24.95 -42.46
C GLY A 797 8.47 -23.75 -42.77
N LEU A 798 9.13 -23.79 -43.92
CA LEU A 798 10.00 -22.71 -44.41
C LEU A 798 9.87 -22.62 -45.93
N THR A 799 9.57 -21.43 -46.45
CA THR A 799 9.57 -21.15 -47.88
C THR A 799 10.81 -20.32 -48.24
N LEU A 800 11.65 -20.88 -49.12
CA LEU A 800 12.73 -20.18 -49.78
C LEU A 800 12.30 -19.89 -51.22
N ASP A 801 11.93 -18.65 -51.50
CA ASP A 801 11.39 -18.24 -52.79
C ASP A 801 12.44 -18.11 -53.89
N PHE A 802 11.96 -17.94 -55.12
CA PHE A 802 12.79 -17.76 -56.30
C PHE A 802 13.74 -16.58 -56.14
N GLY A 803 15.05 -16.86 -56.20
CA GLY A 803 16.09 -15.84 -56.03
C GLY A 803 16.69 -15.81 -54.62
N GLY A 804 15.99 -16.35 -53.62
CA GLY A 804 16.50 -16.53 -52.26
C GLY A 804 17.64 -17.55 -52.20
N ASN A 805 18.60 -17.33 -51.30
CA ASN A 805 19.78 -18.18 -51.16
C ASN A 805 20.02 -18.56 -49.69
N ILE A 806 20.38 -19.81 -49.45
CA ILE A 806 20.89 -20.30 -48.17
C ILE A 806 22.29 -20.88 -48.40
N THR A 807 23.28 -20.39 -47.67
CA THR A 807 24.70 -20.75 -47.83
C THR A 807 25.36 -21.08 -46.49
N GLY A 808 26.54 -21.70 -46.52
CA GLY A 808 27.32 -22.07 -45.34
C GLY A 808 27.12 -23.54 -45.00
N PHE A 809 27.28 -23.94 -43.73
CA PHE A 809 26.97 -25.29 -43.28
C PHE A 809 26.29 -25.30 -41.91
N GLY A 810 25.58 -26.38 -41.61
CA GLY A 810 24.70 -26.48 -40.45
C GLY A 810 23.41 -27.23 -40.78
N THR A 811 22.39 -27.08 -39.93
CA THR A 811 21.12 -27.80 -40.06
C THR A 811 19.97 -26.85 -40.34
N LEU A 812 19.14 -27.16 -41.34
CA LEU A 812 17.78 -26.64 -41.44
C LEU A 812 16.82 -27.68 -40.88
N GLU A 813 16.17 -27.30 -39.79
CA GLU A 813 15.21 -28.13 -39.09
C GLU A 813 13.79 -27.71 -39.41
N THR A 814 13.10 -28.54 -40.18
CA THR A 814 11.67 -28.41 -40.48
C THR A 814 11.00 -29.76 -40.21
N PRO A 815 9.69 -29.81 -39.93
CA PRO A 815 8.99 -31.09 -39.81
C PRO A 815 9.14 -31.94 -41.08
N ASN A 816 9.37 -33.25 -40.91
CA ASN A 816 9.27 -34.20 -42.03
C ASN A 816 7.80 -34.54 -42.32
N ASP A 817 7.03 -33.52 -42.69
CA ASP A 817 5.60 -33.55 -42.96
C ASP A 817 5.29 -32.70 -44.21
N SER A 818 4.64 -33.31 -45.20
CA SER A 818 4.21 -32.63 -46.44
C SER A 818 3.31 -31.39 -46.22
N GLY A 819 2.64 -31.29 -45.07
CA GLY A 819 1.82 -30.14 -44.68
C GLY A 819 2.61 -28.97 -44.07
N LYS A 820 3.87 -29.19 -43.68
CA LYS A 820 4.78 -28.17 -43.12
C LYS A 820 6.18 -28.28 -43.73
N PRO A 821 6.29 -28.22 -45.06
CA PRO A 821 7.52 -28.57 -45.76
C PRO A 821 8.57 -27.45 -45.69
N LEU A 822 9.81 -27.81 -46.04
CA LEU A 822 10.76 -26.88 -46.63
C LEU A 822 10.44 -26.72 -48.13
N ILE A 823 9.85 -25.60 -48.53
CA ILE A 823 9.64 -25.27 -49.95
C ILE A 823 10.88 -24.56 -50.47
N ASN A 824 11.77 -25.31 -51.13
CA ASN A 824 12.96 -24.77 -51.79
C ASN A 824 12.64 -24.42 -53.26
N ASN A 825 12.44 -23.14 -53.56
CA ASN A 825 12.40 -22.59 -54.93
C ASN A 825 13.68 -21.81 -55.29
N GLY A 826 14.54 -21.54 -54.30
CA GLY A 826 15.79 -20.80 -54.43
C GLY A 826 17.03 -21.68 -54.61
N HIS A 827 18.13 -21.28 -53.96
CA HIS A 827 19.39 -22.01 -53.97
C HIS A 827 19.85 -22.32 -52.54
N ILE A 828 20.00 -23.60 -52.21
CA ILE A 828 20.63 -24.05 -50.97
C ILE A 828 22.01 -24.59 -51.32
N ARG A 829 23.06 -24.10 -50.65
CA ARG A 829 24.44 -24.46 -50.94
C ARG A 829 25.31 -24.63 -49.70
N GLY A 830 25.72 -25.88 -49.46
CA GLY A 830 26.79 -26.23 -48.53
C GLY A 830 28.18 -25.81 -49.02
N ASN A 831 29.12 -25.69 -48.08
CA ASN A 831 30.53 -25.42 -48.40
C ASN A 831 31.20 -26.63 -49.07
N SER A 832 30.88 -27.85 -48.60
CA SER A 832 31.28 -29.13 -49.19
C SER A 832 30.39 -30.27 -48.65
N LEU A 833 30.47 -31.51 -49.15
CA LEU A 833 29.73 -32.63 -48.52
C LEU A 833 30.22 -32.97 -47.09
N ALA A 834 31.42 -32.51 -46.69
CA ALA A 834 31.89 -32.63 -45.31
C ALA A 834 31.34 -31.50 -44.43
N ASP A 835 31.19 -30.31 -45.01
CA ASP A 835 30.62 -29.10 -44.40
C ASP A 835 29.29 -28.80 -45.11
N ALA A 836 28.34 -29.72 -44.94
CA ALA A 836 27.09 -29.74 -45.69
C ALA A 836 25.97 -28.97 -44.99
N VAL A 837 24.92 -28.68 -45.77
CA VAL A 837 23.63 -28.26 -45.20
C VAL A 837 22.77 -29.50 -44.98
N PHE A 838 22.43 -29.78 -43.72
CA PHE A 838 21.55 -30.89 -43.35
C PHE A 838 20.08 -30.47 -43.45
N LEU A 839 19.30 -31.20 -44.24
CA LEU A 839 17.87 -30.97 -44.43
C LEU A 839 17.08 -32.13 -43.79
N THR A 840 16.45 -31.86 -42.65
CA THR A 840 15.81 -32.89 -41.81
C THR A 840 14.32 -33.11 -42.08
N GLY A 841 13.68 -32.14 -42.74
CA GLY A 841 12.24 -32.15 -42.99
C GLY A 841 11.82 -32.64 -44.38
N TYR A 842 10.58 -32.33 -44.75
CA TYR A 842 10.01 -32.66 -46.06
C TYR A 842 10.35 -31.54 -47.05
N VAL A 843 11.33 -31.78 -47.92
CA VAL A 843 11.85 -30.83 -48.91
C VAL A 843 11.06 -30.97 -50.21
N LYS A 844 10.52 -29.86 -50.70
CA LYS A 844 9.87 -29.80 -52.01
C LYS A 844 10.21 -28.54 -52.78
N GLY A 845 9.68 -28.40 -53.99
CA GLY A 845 9.89 -27.22 -54.83
C GLY A 845 10.98 -27.43 -55.88
N VAL A 846 11.14 -26.43 -56.75
CA VAL A 846 11.95 -26.52 -57.99
C VAL A 846 13.34 -25.91 -57.85
N GLY A 847 13.70 -25.48 -56.64
CA GLY A 847 14.98 -24.90 -56.30
C GLY A 847 16.12 -25.91 -56.40
N THR A 848 17.31 -25.41 -56.13
CA THR A 848 18.55 -26.17 -56.29
C THR A 848 19.17 -26.48 -54.92
N CYS A 849 19.87 -27.61 -54.82
CA CYS A 849 20.60 -28.01 -53.62
C CYS A 849 21.99 -28.51 -54.04
N ASP A 850 23.07 -27.89 -53.56
CA ASP A 850 24.46 -28.34 -53.76
C ASP A 850 25.15 -28.48 -52.41
N ASN A 851 25.94 -29.54 -52.25
CA ASN A 851 26.54 -29.95 -50.97
C ASN A 851 25.52 -30.07 -49.82
N CYS A 852 24.41 -30.75 -50.09
CA CYS A 852 23.34 -30.98 -49.13
C CYS A 852 23.33 -32.43 -48.63
N VAL A 853 22.87 -32.65 -47.39
CA VAL A 853 22.56 -33.97 -46.86
C VAL A 853 21.08 -33.98 -46.48
N ILE A 854 20.27 -34.77 -47.18
CA ILE A 854 18.84 -34.88 -46.91
C ILE A 854 18.62 -36.10 -46.02
N THR A 855 18.17 -35.87 -44.79
CA THR A 855 17.83 -36.92 -43.81
C THR A 855 16.32 -37.07 -43.64
N GLY A 856 15.53 -36.08 -44.06
CA GLY A 856 14.06 -36.14 -44.15
C GLY A 856 13.58 -36.73 -45.48
N THR A 857 12.66 -36.06 -46.16
CA THR A 857 12.13 -36.51 -47.47
C THR A 857 12.49 -35.48 -48.55
N ASP A 858 13.01 -35.88 -49.71
CA ASP A 858 13.09 -35.04 -50.92
C ASP A 858 11.95 -35.44 -51.85
N ALA A 859 11.00 -34.54 -52.08
CA ALA A 859 9.87 -34.67 -52.98
C ALA A 859 9.93 -33.55 -54.03
N PRO A 860 10.65 -33.77 -55.15
CA PRO A 860 10.98 -32.72 -56.11
C PRO A 860 9.77 -31.97 -56.68
N GLY A 861 9.78 -30.63 -56.59
CA GLY A 861 8.85 -29.77 -57.33
C GLY A 861 7.36 -29.92 -56.97
N PHE A 862 6.52 -29.94 -58.01
CA PHE A 862 5.07 -30.18 -57.99
C PHE A 862 4.73 -31.40 -58.85
N SER A 863 5.58 -32.41 -58.80
CA SER A 863 5.44 -33.77 -59.31
C SER A 863 4.38 -34.05 -60.39
N PRO A 864 4.75 -34.48 -61.61
CA PRO A 864 6.12 -34.67 -62.06
C PRO A 864 6.92 -33.37 -62.19
N ALA A 865 8.19 -33.40 -61.79
CA ALA A 865 9.10 -32.27 -61.81
C ALA A 865 10.49 -32.66 -62.31
N SER A 866 11.06 -31.80 -63.15
CA SER A 866 12.49 -31.84 -63.49
C SER A 866 13.21 -30.76 -62.69
N VAL A 867 14.13 -31.18 -61.82
CA VAL A 867 14.86 -30.29 -60.91
C VAL A 867 16.36 -30.44 -61.10
N ASN A 868 17.09 -29.34 -60.92
CA ASN A 868 18.56 -29.37 -60.94
C ASN A 868 19.12 -29.44 -59.52
N ARG A 869 20.15 -30.26 -59.35
CA ARG A 869 20.88 -30.51 -58.09
C ARG A 869 22.38 -30.37 -58.32
N GLY A 870 23.12 -30.20 -57.24
CA GLY A 870 24.58 -30.30 -57.20
C GLY A 870 24.99 -31.62 -56.57
N SER A 871 25.87 -31.58 -55.58
CA SER A 871 26.21 -32.74 -54.77
C SER A 871 25.17 -32.92 -53.66
N VAL A 872 24.48 -34.06 -53.59
CA VAL A 872 23.49 -34.35 -52.54
C VAL A 872 23.68 -35.78 -52.03
N SER A 873 23.66 -35.94 -50.71
CA SER A 873 23.59 -37.24 -50.04
C SER A 873 22.16 -37.51 -49.59
N TYR A 874 21.56 -38.59 -50.08
CA TYR A 874 20.19 -39.01 -49.78
C TYR A 874 20.22 -40.05 -48.67
N ASN A 875 20.18 -39.59 -47.42
CA ASN A 875 20.16 -40.45 -46.22
C ASN A 875 18.73 -40.72 -45.71
N GLY A 876 17.78 -39.88 -46.09
CA GLY A 876 16.35 -40.01 -45.81
C GLY A 876 15.58 -40.70 -46.93
N THR A 877 14.42 -40.18 -47.31
CA THR A 877 13.58 -40.71 -48.40
C THR A 877 13.69 -39.82 -49.63
N LEU A 878 13.87 -40.39 -50.82
CA LEU A 878 13.64 -39.73 -52.10
C LEU A 878 12.31 -40.22 -52.67
N GLU A 879 11.34 -39.33 -52.80
CA GLU A 879 10.03 -39.58 -53.41
C GLU A 879 10.10 -39.29 -54.92
N ILE A 880 9.56 -40.20 -55.72
CA ILE A 880 9.53 -40.12 -57.19
C ILE A 880 8.14 -40.51 -57.68
N GLU A 881 7.47 -39.60 -58.36
CA GLU A 881 6.17 -39.84 -58.97
C GLU A 881 6.29 -40.10 -60.47
N ILE A 882 5.53 -41.09 -60.96
CA ILE A 882 5.50 -41.51 -62.36
C ILE A 882 4.05 -41.54 -62.84
N GLY A 883 3.73 -40.65 -63.78
CA GLY A 883 2.41 -40.50 -64.41
C GLY A 883 2.34 -40.86 -65.89
N GLY A 884 3.46 -41.19 -66.53
CA GLY A 884 3.55 -41.51 -67.95
C GLY A 884 4.97 -41.88 -68.39
N SER A 885 5.12 -42.28 -69.65
CA SER A 885 6.40 -42.73 -70.23
C SER A 885 7.26 -41.61 -70.85
N SER A 886 6.73 -40.38 -70.97
CA SER A 886 7.49 -39.25 -71.50
C SER A 886 8.35 -38.65 -70.39
N THR A 887 9.48 -38.03 -70.71
CA THR A 887 10.38 -37.41 -69.72
C THR A 887 9.75 -36.28 -68.90
N SER A 888 8.62 -35.72 -69.35
CA SER A 888 7.84 -34.73 -68.59
C SER A 888 6.86 -35.36 -67.60
N ASP A 889 6.65 -36.66 -67.67
CA ASP A 889 5.55 -37.35 -67.00
C ASP A 889 6.03 -38.10 -65.74
N PHE A 890 7.30 -37.95 -65.35
CA PHE A 890 7.87 -38.48 -64.12
C PHE A 890 8.95 -37.54 -63.55
N ASP A 891 9.26 -37.69 -62.26
CA ASP A 891 10.29 -36.85 -61.63
C ASP A 891 11.70 -37.14 -62.12
N GLN A 892 12.48 -36.08 -62.31
CA GLN A 892 13.85 -36.13 -62.79
C GLN A 892 14.76 -35.22 -61.97
N LEU A 893 15.80 -35.79 -61.37
CA LEU A 893 16.83 -35.05 -60.64
C LEU A 893 18.12 -35.00 -61.44
N HIS A 894 18.53 -33.80 -61.82
CA HIS A 894 19.72 -33.55 -62.62
C HIS A 894 20.85 -32.96 -61.77
N HIS A 895 21.79 -33.79 -61.32
CA HIS A 895 22.98 -33.38 -60.56
C HIS A 895 24.05 -32.79 -61.49
N VAL A 896 23.86 -31.52 -61.85
CA VAL A 896 24.64 -30.78 -62.87
C VAL A 896 25.47 -29.63 -62.30
N PHE A 897 25.34 -29.32 -61.00
CA PHE A 897 26.14 -28.29 -60.33
C PHE A 897 27.30 -28.87 -59.52
N GLY A 898 28.34 -28.06 -59.29
CA GLY A 898 29.46 -28.42 -58.41
C GLY A 898 30.18 -29.70 -58.86
N ALA A 899 30.41 -30.62 -57.92
CA ALA A 899 30.94 -31.96 -58.22
C ALA A 899 29.86 -32.92 -58.76
N GLY A 900 28.57 -32.56 -58.69
CA GLY A 900 27.45 -33.30 -59.29
C GLY A 900 27.30 -34.73 -58.76
N ILE A 901 27.55 -34.95 -57.46
CA ILE A 901 27.50 -36.27 -56.83
C ILE A 901 26.07 -36.58 -56.33
N ALA A 902 25.53 -37.72 -56.73
CA ALA A 902 24.35 -38.32 -56.10
C ALA A 902 24.82 -39.46 -55.19
N ASP A 903 24.95 -39.19 -53.90
CA ASP A 903 25.36 -40.17 -52.88
C ASP A 903 24.12 -40.80 -52.26
N LEU A 904 23.92 -42.10 -52.52
CA LEU A 904 22.71 -42.83 -52.19
C LEU A 904 22.93 -43.69 -50.94
N GLY A 905 21.98 -43.66 -50.01
CA GLY A 905 22.03 -44.52 -48.82
C GLY A 905 20.68 -44.75 -48.13
N GLY A 906 19.70 -43.86 -48.35
CA GLY A 906 18.38 -43.89 -47.72
C GLY A 906 17.35 -44.74 -48.46
N GLN A 907 16.08 -44.33 -48.40
CA GLN A 907 14.95 -44.97 -49.06
C GLN A 907 14.64 -44.31 -50.41
N LEU A 908 14.41 -45.11 -51.44
CA LEU A 908 13.71 -44.69 -52.65
C LEU A 908 12.24 -45.06 -52.50
N ASP A 909 11.35 -44.08 -52.63
CA ASP A 909 9.90 -44.26 -52.62
C ASP A 909 9.33 -43.84 -53.97
N VAL A 910 8.54 -44.71 -54.60
CA VAL A 910 8.00 -44.47 -55.94
C VAL A 910 6.49 -44.54 -55.91
N ASP A 911 5.83 -43.54 -56.47
CA ASP A 911 4.38 -43.49 -56.58
C ASP A 911 3.90 -43.43 -58.03
N LEU A 912 2.87 -44.23 -58.33
CA LEU A 912 2.18 -44.18 -59.62
C LEU A 912 1.01 -43.20 -59.52
N ILE A 913 1.13 -42.09 -60.23
CA ILE A 913 0.11 -41.03 -60.24
C ILE A 913 -0.72 -41.08 -61.52
N ASN A 914 -1.82 -40.29 -61.57
CA ASN A 914 -2.70 -40.17 -62.73
C ASN A 914 -3.30 -41.50 -63.25
N GLY A 915 -3.26 -42.57 -62.45
CA GLY A 915 -3.71 -43.90 -62.84
C GLY A 915 -2.78 -44.59 -63.85
N PHE A 916 -1.52 -44.16 -63.93
CA PHE A 916 -0.54 -44.75 -64.83
C PHE A 916 -0.30 -46.23 -64.54
N LEU A 917 -0.25 -47.04 -65.59
CA LEU A 917 -0.01 -48.48 -65.53
C LEU A 917 1.25 -48.77 -66.35
N PRO A 918 2.43 -48.86 -65.70
CA PRO A 918 3.67 -49.09 -66.40
C PRO A 918 3.66 -50.42 -67.19
N SER A 919 4.22 -50.39 -68.39
CA SER A 919 4.30 -51.53 -69.31
C SER A 919 5.71 -52.09 -69.39
N ALA A 920 5.83 -53.39 -69.68
CA ALA A 920 7.14 -54.05 -69.82
C ALA A 920 8.03 -53.34 -70.87
N GLY A 921 9.29 -53.10 -70.51
CA GLY A 921 10.28 -52.42 -71.35
C GLY A 921 10.32 -50.89 -71.19
N GLU A 922 9.39 -50.29 -70.46
CA GLU A 922 9.46 -48.87 -70.10
C GLU A 922 10.60 -48.62 -69.10
N PHE A 923 11.22 -47.44 -69.21
CA PHE A 923 12.29 -47.02 -68.33
C PHE A 923 12.15 -45.53 -67.98
N PHE A 924 12.50 -45.19 -66.75
CA PHE A 924 12.39 -43.85 -66.17
C PHE A 924 13.75 -43.48 -65.59
N GLU A 925 14.47 -42.57 -66.26
CA GLU A 925 15.76 -42.07 -65.76
C GLU A 925 15.49 -40.96 -64.72
N ILE A 926 15.47 -41.38 -63.46
CA ILE A 926 15.04 -40.56 -62.33
C ILE A 926 16.18 -39.72 -61.75
N ILE A 927 17.43 -40.16 -61.93
CA ILE A 927 18.63 -39.40 -61.54
C ILE A 927 19.62 -39.41 -62.70
N THR A 928 20.12 -38.23 -63.06
CA THR A 928 21.34 -38.06 -63.87
C THR A 928 22.38 -37.30 -63.06
N ALA A 929 23.62 -37.78 -63.01
CA ALA A 929 24.67 -37.21 -62.17
C ALA A 929 26.06 -37.30 -62.81
N ALA A 930 26.97 -36.42 -62.38
CA ALA A 930 28.39 -36.54 -62.74
C ALA A 930 29.00 -37.80 -62.10
N GLN A 931 28.51 -38.19 -60.92
CA GLN A 931 28.84 -39.45 -60.26
C GLN A 931 27.69 -39.92 -59.37
N VAL A 932 27.28 -41.18 -59.52
CA VAL A 932 26.42 -41.88 -58.56
C VAL A 932 27.30 -42.69 -57.60
N GLN A 933 27.09 -42.53 -56.29
CA GLN A 933 27.77 -43.29 -55.24
C GLN A 933 26.74 -44.01 -54.37
N GLY A 934 27.10 -45.17 -53.82
CA GLY A 934 26.20 -45.95 -52.97
C GLY A 934 25.00 -46.56 -53.71
N LEU A 935 24.04 -47.07 -52.94
CA LEU A 935 22.76 -47.62 -53.38
C LEU A 935 21.69 -47.16 -52.38
N PHE A 936 20.43 -47.03 -52.80
CA PHE A 936 19.34 -46.88 -51.82
C PHE A 936 19.29 -48.14 -50.94
N ALA A 937 19.33 -47.97 -49.62
CA ALA A 937 19.25 -49.08 -48.67
C ALA A 937 17.85 -49.71 -48.61
N VAL A 938 16.82 -48.92 -48.91
CA VAL A 938 15.43 -49.37 -48.96
C VAL A 938 14.81 -48.93 -50.28
N GLN A 939 14.01 -49.80 -50.90
CA GLN A 939 13.25 -49.49 -52.11
C GLN A 939 11.77 -49.80 -51.83
N ASN A 940 10.97 -48.76 -51.65
CA ASN A 940 9.53 -48.84 -51.58
C ASN A 940 8.97 -48.58 -52.99
N LEU A 941 8.61 -49.65 -53.69
CA LEU A 941 8.20 -49.58 -55.08
C LEU A 941 6.74 -50.08 -55.21
N PRO A 942 5.91 -49.42 -56.03
CA PRO A 942 4.50 -49.73 -56.12
C PRO A 942 4.31 -51.04 -56.87
N ALA A 943 3.34 -51.85 -56.44
CA ALA A 943 3.09 -53.15 -57.06
C ALA A 943 2.67 -52.99 -58.54
N LEU A 944 3.28 -53.77 -59.43
CA LEU A 944 2.95 -53.78 -60.85
C LEU A 944 2.02 -54.95 -61.19
N ALA A 945 1.09 -54.71 -62.11
CA ALA A 945 0.16 -55.74 -62.59
C ALA A 945 0.83 -56.68 -63.61
N GLY A 946 0.20 -57.83 -63.87
CA GLY A 946 0.57 -58.66 -65.02
C GLY A 946 1.91 -59.40 -64.92
N GLY A 947 2.39 -59.67 -63.69
CA GLY A 947 3.66 -60.38 -63.47
C GLY A 947 4.90 -59.51 -63.69
N LEU A 948 4.73 -58.19 -63.77
CA LEU A 948 5.82 -57.23 -63.91
C LEU A 948 6.48 -56.95 -62.56
N ARG A 949 7.75 -56.55 -62.61
CA ARG A 949 8.55 -56.10 -61.47
C ARG A 949 9.30 -54.83 -61.80
N TRP A 950 9.58 -54.04 -60.78
CA TRP A 950 10.56 -52.97 -60.89
C TRP A 950 11.97 -53.54 -60.84
N GLN A 951 12.85 -52.94 -61.62
CA GLN A 951 14.29 -53.09 -61.54
C GLN A 951 14.91 -51.71 -61.44
N VAL A 952 15.76 -51.50 -60.43
CA VAL A 952 16.50 -50.24 -60.24
C VAL A 952 17.91 -50.43 -60.74
N ASP A 953 18.23 -49.80 -61.88
CA ASP A 953 19.55 -49.84 -62.49
C ASP A 953 20.39 -48.66 -62.01
N TYR A 954 21.47 -48.99 -61.30
CA TYR A 954 22.47 -48.02 -60.87
C TYR A 954 23.64 -48.01 -61.84
N GLN A 955 23.79 -46.92 -62.57
CA GLN A 955 24.90 -46.66 -63.48
C GLN A 955 25.87 -45.65 -62.85
N PRO A 956 27.14 -45.55 -63.31
CA PRO A 956 28.08 -44.59 -62.77
C PRO A 956 27.60 -43.13 -62.81
N THR A 957 26.66 -42.79 -63.70
CA THR A 957 26.17 -41.42 -63.95
C THR A 957 24.64 -41.32 -63.98
N SER A 958 23.89 -42.39 -63.70
CA SER A 958 22.42 -42.32 -63.67
C SER A 958 21.79 -43.42 -62.83
N VAL A 959 20.56 -43.18 -62.38
CA VAL A 959 19.67 -44.20 -61.79
C VAL A 959 18.42 -44.30 -62.64
N VAL A 960 18.13 -45.51 -63.11
CA VAL A 960 17.01 -45.78 -64.04
C VAL A 960 16.10 -46.83 -63.44
N LEU A 961 14.80 -46.52 -63.33
CA LEU A 961 13.78 -47.50 -63.02
C LEU A 961 13.34 -48.19 -64.31
N ARG A 962 13.36 -49.51 -64.36
CA ARG A 962 12.86 -50.31 -65.47
C ARG A 962 11.68 -51.17 -65.05
N VAL A 963 10.73 -51.33 -65.97
CA VAL A 963 9.63 -52.27 -65.84
C VAL A 963 10.03 -53.56 -66.56
N ALA A 964 10.40 -54.58 -65.79
CA ALA A 964 10.84 -55.88 -66.31
C ALA A 964 9.76 -56.94 -66.10
N LEU A 965 9.87 -58.05 -66.83
CA LEU A 965 9.09 -59.26 -66.55
C LEU A 965 9.60 -59.89 -65.24
N GLY A 966 8.69 -60.31 -64.36
CA GLY A 966 9.05 -61.12 -63.21
C GLY A 966 9.75 -62.39 -63.67
N GLY A 967 10.93 -62.70 -63.15
CA GLY A 967 11.69 -63.88 -63.57
C GLY A 967 12.66 -63.69 -64.75
N ASP A 968 12.65 -62.53 -65.43
CA ASP A 968 13.73 -62.12 -66.35
C ASP A 968 14.91 -61.68 -65.46
N PHE A 969 15.92 -62.54 -65.36
CA PHE A 969 17.05 -62.42 -64.46
C PHE A 969 18.35 -62.09 -65.19
N ASP A 970 18.44 -62.36 -66.50
CA ASP A 970 19.59 -61.98 -67.32
C ASP A 970 19.36 -60.69 -68.13
N PHE A 971 18.15 -60.14 -68.05
CA PHE A 971 17.73 -58.84 -68.56
C PHE A 971 17.75 -58.74 -70.08
N ASP A 972 17.53 -59.86 -70.80
CA ASP A 972 17.44 -59.87 -72.25
C ASP A 972 16.01 -59.65 -72.80
N ASN A 973 15.04 -59.42 -71.90
CA ASN A 973 13.62 -59.15 -72.16
C ASN A 973 12.76 -60.38 -72.50
N ASP A 974 13.26 -61.59 -72.24
CA ASP A 974 12.45 -62.80 -72.13
C ASP A 974 12.66 -63.51 -70.79
N VAL A 975 11.80 -64.48 -70.49
CA VAL A 975 11.93 -65.35 -69.30
C VAL A 975 12.12 -66.77 -69.79
N ASP A 976 13.37 -67.19 -69.95
CA ASP A 976 13.76 -68.46 -70.57
C ASP A 976 14.71 -69.29 -69.67
N GLY A 977 15.34 -70.32 -70.24
CA GLY A 977 16.24 -71.19 -69.47
C GLY A 977 17.51 -70.50 -68.97
N ARG A 978 17.90 -69.38 -69.56
CA ARG A 978 19.08 -68.59 -69.19
C ARG A 978 18.85 -67.80 -67.93
N ASP A 979 17.66 -67.24 -67.75
CA ASP A 979 17.27 -66.59 -66.50
C ASP A 979 17.33 -67.56 -65.33
N PHE A 980 16.81 -68.77 -65.52
CA PHE A 980 16.91 -69.82 -64.50
C PHE A 980 18.36 -70.15 -64.16
N LEU A 981 19.26 -70.15 -65.15
CA LEU A 981 20.69 -70.36 -64.92
C LEU A 981 21.35 -69.20 -64.17
N VAL A 982 20.91 -67.95 -64.41
CA VAL A 982 21.37 -66.79 -63.64
C VAL A 982 20.88 -66.90 -62.19
N TRP A 983 19.59 -67.17 -61.98
CA TRP A 983 19.03 -67.40 -60.65
C TRP A 983 19.63 -68.59 -59.91
N GLN A 984 19.94 -69.67 -60.61
CA GLN A 984 20.59 -70.83 -60.00
C GLN A 984 22.01 -70.50 -59.50
N ARG A 985 22.70 -69.58 -60.18
CA ARG A 985 24.06 -69.15 -59.80
C ARG A 985 24.04 -68.10 -58.71
N ASP A 986 22.99 -67.29 -58.68
CA ASP A 986 22.74 -66.29 -57.65
C ASP A 986 21.24 -66.21 -57.37
N SER A 987 20.79 -66.88 -56.32
CA SER A 987 19.37 -66.84 -55.93
C SER A 987 18.93 -65.47 -55.40
N GLY A 988 19.86 -64.50 -55.27
CA GLY A 988 19.58 -63.12 -54.90
C GLY A 988 18.96 -62.27 -56.01
N VAL A 989 18.98 -62.73 -57.27
CA VAL A 989 18.43 -61.96 -58.42
C VAL A 989 16.89 -61.91 -58.48
N GLY A 990 16.21 -62.75 -57.70
CA GLY A 990 14.75 -62.75 -57.52
C GLY A 990 14.17 -64.11 -57.09
N SER A 991 12.84 -64.27 -57.10
CA SER A 991 12.19 -65.51 -56.67
C SER A 991 12.06 -66.52 -57.81
N LEU A 992 12.36 -67.79 -57.55
CA LEU A 992 12.09 -68.87 -58.52
C LEU A 992 10.61 -68.91 -58.93
N ALA A 993 9.69 -68.53 -58.04
CA ALA A 993 8.27 -68.49 -58.36
C ALA A 993 7.95 -67.48 -59.48
N ASP A 994 8.68 -66.37 -59.55
CA ASP A 994 8.50 -65.34 -60.58
C ASP A 994 8.91 -65.90 -61.95
N TRP A 995 10.05 -66.58 -62.00
CA TRP A 995 10.49 -67.30 -63.20
C TRP A 995 9.51 -68.38 -63.64
N GLN A 996 9.02 -69.20 -62.71
CA GLN A 996 8.04 -70.25 -63.01
C GLN A 996 6.72 -69.67 -63.55
N THR A 997 6.28 -68.54 -63.00
CA THR A 997 5.01 -67.90 -63.38
C THR A 997 5.10 -67.24 -64.75
N ASN A 998 6.27 -66.72 -65.13
CA ASN A 998 6.46 -65.96 -66.35
C ASN A 998 7.26 -66.69 -67.43
N TYR A 999 7.68 -67.95 -67.22
CA TYR A 999 8.47 -68.70 -68.21
C TYR A 999 7.81 -68.76 -69.59
N GLY A 1000 8.57 -68.36 -70.62
CA GLY A 1000 8.12 -68.22 -72.00
C GLY A 1000 7.46 -66.88 -72.34
N MET A 1001 7.36 -65.95 -71.38
CA MET A 1001 6.99 -64.57 -71.65
C MET A 1001 8.15 -63.84 -72.32
N VAL A 1002 7.84 -62.99 -73.29
CA VAL A 1002 8.79 -62.10 -73.97
C VAL A 1002 8.16 -60.72 -74.04
N VAL A 1003 8.94 -59.68 -73.73
CA VAL A 1003 8.49 -58.31 -73.96
C VAL A 1003 8.37 -58.10 -75.47
N PRO A 1004 7.18 -57.75 -76.01
CA PRO A 1004 7.06 -57.47 -77.43
C PRO A 1004 8.00 -56.32 -77.80
N LEU A 1005 8.88 -56.53 -78.79
CA LEU A 1005 9.68 -55.46 -79.39
C LEU A 1005 8.75 -54.38 -79.97
N SER A 1006 8.41 -53.36 -79.18
CA SER A 1006 7.84 -52.12 -79.69
C SER A 1006 8.99 -51.31 -80.29
N ALA A 1007 8.86 -50.97 -81.56
CA ALA A 1007 9.81 -50.09 -82.25
C ALA A 1007 9.85 -48.73 -81.55
N THR A 1008 10.98 -48.39 -80.96
CA THR A 1008 11.24 -47.05 -80.44
C THR A 1008 11.35 -46.09 -81.63
N SER A 1009 10.36 -45.21 -81.81
CA SER A 1009 10.56 -44.00 -82.62
C SER A 1009 11.33 -43.00 -81.76
N ALA A 1010 12.65 -43.15 -81.70
CA ALA A 1010 13.48 -42.03 -81.27
C ALA A 1010 13.22 -40.89 -82.28
N ALA A 1011 12.57 -39.81 -81.84
CA ALA A 1011 12.59 -38.56 -82.57
C ALA A 1011 14.06 -38.11 -82.60
N ILE A 1012 14.74 -38.39 -83.72
CA ILE A 1012 16.04 -37.82 -84.02
C ILE A 1012 15.86 -36.30 -83.97
N PRO A 1013 16.63 -35.55 -83.18
CA PRO A 1013 16.59 -34.10 -83.24
C PRO A 1013 16.90 -33.68 -84.67
N GLU A 1014 15.90 -33.19 -85.38
CA GLU A 1014 16.15 -32.50 -86.65
C GLU A 1014 17.01 -31.28 -86.31
N PRO A 1015 18.15 -31.05 -86.99
CA PRO A 1015 18.82 -29.78 -86.86
C PRO A 1015 17.81 -28.71 -87.28
N SER A 1016 17.58 -27.75 -86.39
CA SER A 1016 16.65 -26.64 -86.62
C SER A 1016 16.84 -26.10 -88.04
N THR A 1017 15.74 -25.97 -88.76
CA THR A 1017 15.67 -25.64 -90.19
C THR A 1017 16.42 -24.34 -90.56
N TRP A 1018 16.88 -23.58 -89.56
CA TRP A 1018 17.74 -22.40 -89.67
C TRP A 1018 19.23 -22.71 -89.94
N VAL A 1019 19.76 -23.88 -89.55
CA VAL A 1019 21.16 -24.27 -89.82
C VAL A 1019 21.34 -24.78 -91.26
N LEU A 1020 20.31 -25.41 -91.84
CA LEU A 1020 20.28 -25.77 -93.26
C LEU A 1020 19.95 -24.57 -94.18
N LEU A 1021 19.22 -23.57 -93.69
CA LEU A 1021 18.99 -22.31 -94.43
C LEU A 1021 20.25 -21.42 -94.44
N SER A 1022 21.06 -21.43 -93.37
CA SER A 1022 22.32 -20.65 -93.33
C SER A 1022 23.44 -21.27 -94.17
N LEU A 1023 23.50 -22.60 -94.31
CA LEU A 1023 24.43 -23.28 -95.23
C LEU A 1023 23.99 -23.20 -96.71
N ALA A 1024 22.70 -23.02 -97.01
CA ALA A 1024 22.19 -22.80 -98.37
C ALA A 1024 22.36 -21.34 -98.85
N VAL A 1025 22.36 -20.35 -97.94
CA VAL A 1025 22.59 -18.92 -98.27
C VAL A 1025 24.09 -18.59 -98.46
N PHE A 1026 25.00 -19.36 -97.84
CA PHE A 1026 26.45 -19.22 -98.08
C PHE A 1026 26.94 -19.93 -99.38
N GLY A 1027 26.12 -20.78 -100.00
CA GLY A 1027 26.47 -21.56 -101.20
C GLY A 1027 26.27 -20.84 -102.54
N THR A 1028 25.55 -19.70 -102.61
CA THR A 1028 25.22 -19.02 -103.88
C THR A 1028 25.89 -17.66 -104.11
N HIS A 1029 26.89 -17.26 -103.30
CA HIS A 1029 27.60 -15.98 -103.48
C HIS A 1029 29.11 -16.08 -103.74
N LEU A 1030 29.59 -17.22 -104.24
CA LEU A 1030 30.97 -17.41 -104.69
C LEU A 1030 31.08 -17.65 -106.22
N THR A 1031 30.40 -16.85 -107.03
CA THR A 1031 30.84 -16.54 -108.41
C THR A 1031 30.30 -15.19 -108.91
N SER A 1032 31.22 -14.30 -109.30
CA SER A 1032 31.05 -12.96 -109.91
C SER A 1032 30.73 -11.83 -108.90
N HIS A 1033 31.48 -10.74 -108.75
CA HIS A 1033 32.41 -10.08 -109.66
C HIS A 1033 33.62 -9.46 -108.95
N LYS A 1034 34.79 -9.87 -109.46
CA LYS A 1034 36.01 -9.07 -109.52
C LYS A 1034 35.76 -7.90 -110.49
N ARG A 1035 35.79 -6.64 -110.03
CA ARG A 1035 36.47 -5.50 -110.71
C ARG A 1035 36.19 -4.11 -110.08
N ILE A 1036 37.30 -3.45 -109.73
CA ILE A 1036 37.61 -2.00 -109.90
C ILE A 1036 36.90 -1.09 -108.87
N VAL A 1037 37.56 -0.63 -107.79
CA VAL A 1037 38.65 0.37 -107.69
C VAL A 1037 38.37 1.64 -108.48
N GLU A 1038 37.74 2.63 -107.87
CA GLU A 1038 38.15 4.02 -108.06
C GLU A 1038 37.89 4.87 -106.80
N ARG A 1039 38.97 5.55 -106.38
CA ARG A 1039 39.10 6.61 -105.36
C ARG A 1039 37.90 7.54 -105.26
N VAL A 1040 37.60 8.05 -104.04
CA VAL A 1040 37.93 9.43 -103.63
C VAL A 1040 37.97 9.53 -102.10
N MET A 1041 39.03 10.20 -101.64
CA MET A 1041 39.39 10.61 -100.27
C MET A 1041 38.33 11.48 -99.59
N THR A 1042 38.29 11.50 -98.25
CA THR A 1042 38.70 12.63 -97.37
C THR A 1042 38.31 12.32 -95.91
N THR A 1043 39.28 12.09 -95.02
CA THR A 1043 39.77 12.98 -93.93
C THR A 1043 38.70 13.36 -92.88
N ARG A 1044 38.93 13.20 -91.58
CA ARG A 1044 40.16 12.97 -90.82
C ARG A 1044 39.81 12.32 -89.48
#